data_AF-A0A7R8GZA7-F1
#
_entry.id   AF-A0A7R8GZA7-F1
#
_cell.length_a   1.000
_cell.length_b   1.000
_cell.length_c   1.000
_cell.angle_alpha   90.00
_cell.angle_beta   90.00
_cell.angle_gamma   90.00
#
_symmetry.space_group_name_H-M   'P 1'
#
loop_
_entity.id
_entity.type
_entity.pdbx_description
1 polymer ?
#
loop_
_entity_poly.entity_id
_entity_poly.type
_entity_poly.pdbx_seq_one_letter_code
_entity_poly.pdbx_strand_id
1 'polypeptide(L)'
;MRLVIHPTINETNNGLRNWTECGTGNWIPERKIFAEVCFGFCNSDSEEKMNNKVCVVLGSQWGDEGKGKLVDLLAVSMDCVARCQGGNNAGHTVVIGEKKYAFHLLPSGIVHANCMALIGNGVVIHLPGLFQEIEKNELSGWEDRLRISTRAHLVFDFHQALDGLQESIRSGSALGTTKKGIGPAYSSKVSRSGIRIGDLLGDFSHFEARFRSLTNDLKDTLSINVEAELARYKEFAEKIRPLAVESVSFLHKMVKDGKKILIEGANASMLDIDFGTYPFVTSSNCVIGGVCTGLGLPPPHIGEIYGVVKAYTTRVGTGTFPTELLNDIGVYLQEKGHEFGTTTGRQRRCGWLDIPMIRYTSLINGCTAFALTKLDVLTGLDTVSICVDYDGDPEKPYPATEQEMSAAKPTLITLPGWRDDISAIRSFDELPVNAQNYVKEIETRTNIPVWWIGFRRANLSNNIYNNSKSHIFNTLSFIVIKMSKRKKIKVEPPQNWENVFENIRTMRKERNAPVDTVGCEKVSKEVDSEKVQRFHCLVSLMLSSQTKDEVNHAAMNRLRGKGLSVEGILSMEDKELEGLIYPVGFYKRKTTYLKKTCEILKKDYDSDIPNTIDDLTKLPGVGPKMAYLVMDIAWNQVVGIGVDTHVHRISNRLKWTGLSGTKNPEDTRKYLEEWLPQSYWKETNWLLVGFGQQTCLPVNPKCSGCLK
;
A
#
# COMPACT_ATOMS: atom_id res chain seq x y z
N MET A 1 13.06 -27.81 29.59
CA MET A 1 13.13 -27.45 31.02
C MET A 1 11.75 -26.97 31.44
N ARG A 2 11.07 -27.66 32.37
CA ARG A 2 9.76 -27.23 32.91
C ARG A 2 10.00 -26.19 34.00
N LEU A 3 9.41 -25.00 33.88
CA LEU A 3 9.40 -23.99 34.94
C LEU A 3 8.16 -24.23 35.81
N VAL A 4 8.41 -24.54 37.08
CA VAL A 4 7.40 -24.56 38.15
C VAL A 4 7.52 -23.23 38.88
N ILE A 5 6.42 -22.49 39.01
CA ILE A 5 6.36 -21.23 39.76
C ILE A 5 5.63 -21.52 41.08
N HIS A 6 6.31 -21.31 42.21
CA HIS A 6 5.66 -21.24 43.52
C HIS A 6 5.49 -19.76 43.92
N PRO A 7 4.30 -19.35 44.40
CA PRO A 7 4.12 -18.03 44.99
C PRO A 7 4.35 -18.09 46.50
N THR A 8 5.32 -17.34 47.00
CA THR A 8 5.35 -16.92 48.41
C THR A 8 5.20 -15.40 48.46
N ILE A 9 4.06 -14.97 48.99
CA ILE A 9 3.79 -13.59 49.40
C ILE A 9 4.48 -13.37 50.74
N ASN A 10 5.30 -12.32 50.84
CA ASN A 10 5.59 -11.70 52.12
C ASN A 10 5.65 -10.18 51.93
N GLU A 11 4.72 -9.50 52.58
CA GLU A 11 4.66 -8.04 52.71
C GLU A 11 5.74 -7.58 53.69
N THR A 12 6.62 -6.67 53.27
CA THR A 12 7.16 -5.59 54.11
C THR A 12 7.72 -4.45 53.26
N ASN A 13 7.50 -3.23 53.75
CA ASN A 13 7.78 -1.95 53.10
C ASN A 13 9.25 -1.71 52.73
N ASN A 14 9.52 -1.49 51.43
CA ASN A 14 10.34 -0.43 50.82
C ASN A 14 10.90 -0.90 49.46
N GLY A 15 10.44 -0.28 48.37
CA GLY A 15 11.11 -0.27 47.06
C GLY A 15 11.55 -1.63 46.48
N LEU A 16 10.63 -2.42 45.93
CA LEU A 16 10.92 -3.68 45.24
C LEU A 16 11.78 -3.45 43.98
N ARG A 17 13.07 -3.80 44.05
CA ARG A 17 13.87 -4.22 42.89
C ARG A 17 14.00 -5.74 42.95
N ASN A 18 13.28 -6.46 42.09
CA ASN A 18 13.41 -7.90 41.98
C ASN A 18 14.68 -8.25 41.19
N TRP A 19 15.53 -9.08 41.80
CA TRP A 19 16.75 -9.63 41.20
C TRP A 19 16.63 -11.15 41.18
N THR A 20 17.06 -11.76 40.09
CA THR A 20 17.11 -13.22 39.97
C THR A 20 18.55 -13.65 39.69
N GLU A 21 18.99 -14.72 40.34
CA GLU A 21 20.31 -15.31 40.14
C GLU A 21 20.28 -16.17 38.86
N CYS A 22 21.13 -15.88 37.88
CA CYS A 22 21.30 -16.76 36.73
C CYS A 22 22.35 -17.84 37.06
N GLY A 23 22.26 -19.01 36.40
CA GLY A 23 23.09 -20.21 36.66
C GLY A 23 24.60 -20.06 36.45
N THR A 24 25.13 -18.84 36.33
CA THR A 24 26.55 -18.49 36.34
C THR A 24 26.96 -17.65 37.57
N GLY A 25 26.08 -17.48 38.56
CA GLY A 25 26.38 -16.80 39.84
C GLY A 25 26.35 -15.26 39.80
N ASN A 26 25.73 -14.64 38.79
CA ASN A 26 25.53 -13.19 38.71
C ASN A 26 24.05 -12.80 38.89
N TRP A 27 23.81 -11.69 39.58
CA TRP A 27 22.47 -11.16 39.85
C TRP A 27 22.07 -10.13 38.79
N ILE A 28 20.89 -10.29 38.17
CA ILE A 28 20.41 -9.42 37.07
C ILE A 28 18.99 -8.89 37.36
N PRO A 29 18.66 -7.62 37.03
CA PRO A 29 17.30 -7.09 37.19
C PRO A 29 16.30 -7.72 36.20
N GLU A 30 15.11 -8.11 36.66
CA GLU A 30 14.07 -8.82 35.87
C GLU A 30 13.71 -8.17 34.52
N ARG A 31 13.84 -6.84 34.37
CA ARG A 31 13.55 -6.14 33.11
C ARG A 31 14.49 -6.48 31.96
N LYS A 32 15.69 -7.01 32.22
CA LYS A 32 16.64 -7.40 31.15
C LYS A 32 16.32 -8.76 30.52
N ILE A 33 15.70 -9.67 31.27
CA ILE A 33 15.41 -11.03 30.79
C ILE A 33 14.30 -11.02 29.71
N PHE A 34 13.35 -10.09 29.78
CA PHE A 34 12.31 -9.96 28.76
C PHE A 34 12.81 -9.40 27.41
N ALA A 35 13.88 -8.61 27.41
CA ALA A 35 14.42 -8.02 26.18
C ALA A 35 15.35 -9.00 25.44
N GLU A 36 16.19 -9.75 26.16
CA GLU A 36 17.20 -10.61 25.52
C GLU A 36 16.64 -11.96 25.07
N VAL A 37 15.61 -12.51 25.72
CA VAL A 37 15.01 -13.80 25.32
C VAL A 37 14.01 -13.63 24.16
N CYS A 38 13.38 -12.46 24.00
CA CYS A 38 12.44 -12.20 22.90
C CYS A 38 13.11 -11.66 21.62
N PHE A 39 14.28 -11.00 21.71
CA PHE A 39 14.97 -10.46 20.53
C PHE A 39 16.06 -11.37 19.95
N GLY A 40 16.41 -12.46 20.64
CA GLY A 40 17.47 -13.40 20.23
C GLY A 40 17.12 -14.36 19.08
N PHE A 41 15.90 -14.33 18.54
CA PHE A 41 15.47 -15.24 17.46
C PHE A 41 15.46 -14.63 16.05
N CYS A 42 15.90 -13.38 15.87
CA CYS A 42 15.89 -12.72 14.54
C CYS A 42 17.28 -12.31 14.02
N ASN A 43 18.35 -12.93 14.50
CA ASN A 43 19.68 -12.79 13.88
C ASN A 43 20.20 -14.18 13.49
N SER A 44 19.72 -14.67 12.36
CA SER A 44 20.43 -15.66 11.55
C SER A 44 20.64 -15.09 10.17
N ASP A 45 21.88 -15.14 9.70
CA ASP A 45 22.41 -14.69 8.41
C ASP A 45 21.66 -15.25 7.18
N SER A 46 20.44 -14.77 6.95
CA SER A 46 19.65 -15.03 5.75
C SER A 46 18.74 -13.85 5.39
N GLU A 47 19.27 -12.64 5.36
CA GLU A 47 18.59 -11.52 4.68
C GLU A 47 18.96 -11.51 3.19
N GLU A 48 18.54 -12.56 2.48
CA GLU A 48 18.16 -12.38 1.08
C GLU A 48 16.95 -11.44 1.14
N LYS A 49 17.17 -10.12 0.98
CA LYS A 49 16.09 -9.13 1.00
C LYS A 49 15.03 -9.55 -0.01
N MET A 50 13.93 -10.06 0.52
CA MET A 50 12.79 -10.59 -0.20
C MET A 50 12.04 -9.41 -0.84
N ASN A 51 12.57 -8.93 -1.97
CA ASN A 51 12.21 -7.64 -2.57
C ASN A 51 10.98 -7.68 -3.48
N ASN A 52 10.46 -8.86 -3.80
CA ASN A 52 9.37 -8.97 -4.76
C ASN A 52 8.01 -8.97 -4.06
N LYS A 53 7.15 -8.02 -4.45
CA LYS A 53 5.80 -7.85 -3.89
C LYS A 53 4.74 -8.15 -4.94
N VAL A 54 3.54 -8.52 -4.50
CA VAL A 54 2.39 -8.73 -5.37
C VAL A 54 1.55 -7.46 -5.45
N CYS A 55 0.99 -7.20 -6.63
CA CYS A 55 0.05 -6.12 -6.87
C CYS A 55 -1.39 -6.64 -6.68
N VAL A 56 -2.29 -5.84 -6.12
CA VAL A 56 -3.66 -6.24 -5.82
C VAL A 56 -4.66 -5.24 -6.42
N VAL A 57 -5.73 -5.75 -7.05
CA VAL A 57 -6.87 -4.93 -7.50
C VAL A 57 -8.13 -5.35 -6.75
N LEU A 58 -8.74 -4.43 -6.01
CA LEU A 58 -9.96 -4.65 -5.22
C LEU A 58 -11.05 -3.64 -5.60
N GLY A 59 -12.31 -4.00 -5.41
CA GLY A 59 -13.45 -3.10 -5.63
C GLY A 59 -13.77 -2.37 -4.34
N SER A 60 -13.92 -1.05 -4.39
CA SER A 60 -14.06 -0.23 -3.18
C SER A 60 -15.53 0.08 -2.81
N GLN A 61 -16.51 -0.44 -3.55
CA GLN A 61 -17.95 -0.17 -3.38
C GLN A 61 -18.73 -1.49 -3.26
N TRP A 62 -19.94 -1.59 -3.83
CA TRP A 62 -20.78 -2.80 -3.84
C TRP A 62 -20.66 -3.64 -5.13
N GLY A 63 -19.53 -3.57 -5.83
CA GLY A 63 -19.31 -4.32 -7.05
C GLY A 63 -19.65 -3.52 -8.31
N ASP A 64 -19.38 -4.14 -9.47
CA ASP A 64 -19.57 -3.53 -10.79
C ASP A 64 -18.80 -2.23 -11.05
N GLU A 65 -17.74 -1.95 -10.29
CA GLU A 65 -16.88 -0.77 -10.46
C GLU A 65 -16.01 -0.85 -11.72
N GLY A 66 -16.05 -1.96 -12.45
CA GLY A 66 -15.25 -2.14 -13.67
C GLY A 66 -13.81 -2.59 -13.41
N LYS A 67 -13.56 -3.31 -12.30
CA LYS A 67 -12.24 -3.89 -11.95
C LYS A 67 -11.58 -4.61 -13.12
N GLY A 68 -12.36 -5.41 -13.86
CA GLY A 68 -11.88 -6.21 -14.97
C GLY A 68 -11.09 -5.42 -16.02
N LYS A 69 -11.44 -4.16 -16.25
CA LYS A 69 -10.70 -3.31 -17.19
C LYS A 69 -9.32 -2.87 -16.66
N LEU A 70 -9.20 -2.60 -15.37
CA LEU A 70 -7.90 -2.31 -14.76
C LEU A 70 -7.03 -3.57 -14.71
N VAL A 71 -7.65 -4.70 -14.38
CA VAL A 71 -6.95 -6.00 -14.37
C VAL A 71 -6.42 -6.34 -15.75
N ASP A 72 -7.23 -6.18 -16.80
CA ASP A 72 -6.81 -6.35 -18.20
C ASP A 72 -5.62 -5.45 -18.56
N LEU A 73 -5.71 -4.15 -18.23
CA LEU A 73 -4.61 -3.20 -18.44
C LEU A 73 -3.30 -3.65 -17.78
N LEU A 74 -3.36 -4.15 -16.55
CA LEU A 74 -2.17 -4.54 -15.79
C LEU A 74 -1.65 -5.93 -16.20
N ALA A 75 -2.55 -6.86 -16.51
CA ALA A 75 -2.26 -8.27 -16.81
C ALA A 75 -1.31 -8.45 -18.00
N VAL A 76 -1.33 -7.54 -18.98
CA VAL A 76 -0.41 -7.54 -20.14
C VAL A 76 1.07 -7.64 -19.72
N SER A 77 1.42 -7.10 -18.55
CA SER A 77 2.80 -7.03 -18.05
C SER A 77 3.11 -8.00 -16.91
N MET A 78 2.19 -8.93 -16.61
CA MET A 78 2.27 -9.84 -15.47
C MET A 78 2.66 -11.26 -15.90
N ASP A 79 3.43 -11.94 -15.05
CA ASP A 79 3.76 -13.35 -15.23
C ASP A 79 2.63 -14.27 -14.72
N CYS A 80 1.84 -13.79 -13.75
CA CYS A 80 0.71 -14.52 -13.19
C CYS A 80 -0.43 -13.58 -12.75
N VAL A 81 -1.67 -13.95 -13.06
CA VAL A 81 -2.87 -13.37 -12.46
C VAL A 81 -3.53 -14.42 -11.58
N ALA A 82 -3.80 -14.08 -10.31
CA ALA A 82 -4.35 -15.01 -9.33
C ALA A 82 -5.68 -14.52 -8.77
N ARG A 83 -6.62 -15.45 -8.57
CA ARG A 83 -7.89 -15.24 -7.86
C ARG A 83 -7.78 -15.80 -6.45
N CYS A 84 -8.09 -15.00 -5.43
CA CYS A 84 -7.91 -15.41 -4.03
C CYS A 84 -9.19 -15.89 -3.34
N GLN A 85 -10.38 -15.51 -3.82
CA GLN A 85 -11.64 -15.73 -3.12
C GLN A 85 -12.84 -15.75 -4.08
N GLY A 86 -14.02 -16.02 -3.51
CA GLY A 86 -15.29 -16.02 -4.21
C GLY A 86 -15.50 -17.31 -5.00
N GLY A 87 -16.26 -17.23 -6.08
CA GLY A 87 -16.46 -18.30 -7.04
C GLY A 87 -16.94 -17.72 -8.38
N ASN A 88 -17.86 -18.40 -9.06
CA ASN A 88 -18.46 -17.96 -10.33
C ASN A 88 -19.62 -16.95 -10.16
N ASN A 89 -19.70 -16.30 -8.98
CA ASN A 89 -20.66 -15.25 -8.63
C ASN A 89 -20.13 -13.83 -8.86
N ALA A 90 -18.84 -13.70 -9.17
CA ALA A 90 -18.28 -12.49 -9.72
C ALA A 90 -18.00 -12.73 -11.20
N GLY A 91 -17.98 -11.68 -11.99
CA GLY A 91 -17.55 -11.77 -13.37
C GLY A 91 -17.23 -10.42 -13.98
N HIS A 92 -16.49 -10.47 -15.07
CA HIS A 92 -16.17 -9.30 -15.88
C HIS A 92 -15.93 -9.71 -17.32
N THR A 93 -16.08 -8.72 -18.21
CA THR A 93 -15.79 -8.89 -19.62
C THR A 93 -14.47 -8.22 -19.96
N VAL A 94 -13.60 -8.95 -20.64
CA VAL A 94 -12.34 -8.48 -21.22
C VAL A 94 -12.50 -8.42 -22.74
N VAL A 95 -11.89 -7.44 -23.39
CA VAL A 95 -11.96 -7.28 -24.85
C VAL A 95 -10.54 -7.19 -25.40
N ILE A 96 -10.15 -8.17 -26.21
CA ILE A 96 -8.82 -8.23 -26.84
C ILE A 96 -8.99 -8.27 -28.35
N GLY A 97 -8.46 -7.25 -29.01
CA GLY A 97 -8.77 -6.99 -30.40
C GLY A 97 -10.28 -6.80 -30.57
N GLU A 98 -10.90 -7.70 -31.34
CA GLU A 98 -12.34 -7.70 -31.60
C GLU A 98 -13.11 -8.74 -30.75
N LYS A 99 -12.41 -9.66 -30.07
CA LYS A 99 -13.03 -10.75 -29.32
C LYS A 99 -13.35 -10.32 -27.89
N LYS A 100 -14.57 -10.63 -27.45
CA LYS A 100 -15.04 -10.41 -26.07
C LYS A 100 -14.96 -11.73 -25.30
N TYR A 101 -14.36 -11.67 -24.12
CA TYR A 101 -14.23 -12.79 -23.19
C TYR A 101 -15.01 -12.49 -21.92
N ALA A 102 -15.89 -13.39 -21.49
CA ALA A 102 -16.66 -13.25 -20.27
C ALA A 102 -16.13 -14.22 -19.22
N PHE A 103 -15.46 -13.68 -18.20
CA PHE A 103 -14.87 -14.46 -17.12
C PHE A 103 -15.71 -14.40 -15.86
N HIS A 104 -15.76 -15.52 -15.13
CA HIS A 104 -16.40 -15.65 -13.84
C HIS A 104 -15.41 -16.25 -12.83
N LEU A 105 -14.95 -17.48 -13.09
CA LEU A 105 -14.01 -18.19 -12.23
C LEU A 105 -12.56 -18.03 -12.69
N LEU A 106 -12.33 -17.98 -14.00
CA LEU A 106 -10.99 -17.88 -14.56
C LEU A 106 -10.38 -16.50 -14.24
N PRO A 107 -9.14 -16.45 -13.73
CA PRO A 107 -8.38 -15.22 -13.70
C PRO A 107 -8.19 -14.69 -15.12
N SER A 108 -8.46 -13.42 -15.34
CA SER A 108 -8.52 -12.86 -16.69
C SER A 108 -7.20 -12.84 -17.43
N GLY A 109 -6.07 -12.94 -16.73
CA GLY A 109 -4.75 -13.11 -17.35
C GLY A 109 -4.65 -14.33 -18.28
N ILE A 110 -5.56 -15.31 -18.19
CA ILE A 110 -5.57 -16.51 -19.06
C ILE A 110 -5.70 -16.20 -20.55
N VAL A 111 -6.10 -14.99 -20.93
CA VAL A 111 -6.10 -14.55 -22.34
C VAL A 111 -4.72 -14.21 -22.89
N HIS A 112 -3.73 -13.94 -22.02
CA HIS A 112 -2.38 -13.60 -22.44
C HIS A 112 -1.50 -14.84 -22.45
N ALA A 113 -0.91 -15.16 -23.60
CA ALA A 113 -0.13 -16.38 -23.81
C ALA A 113 1.05 -16.55 -22.81
N ASN A 114 1.64 -15.45 -22.35
CA ASN A 114 2.77 -15.46 -21.41
C ASN A 114 2.36 -15.32 -19.94
N CYS A 115 1.06 -15.30 -19.63
CA CYS A 115 0.56 -15.15 -18.27
C CYS A 115 -0.04 -16.46 -17.77
N MET A 116 0.43 -16.88 -16.59
CA MET A 116 -0.19 -17.96 -15.82
C MET A 116 -1.49 -17.47 -15.17
N ALA A 117 -2.45 -18.36 -14.97
CA ALA A 117 -3.66 -18.09 -14.22
C ALA A 117 -3.73 -19.02 -13.01
N LEU A 118 -3.83 -18.47 -11.80
CA LEU A 118 -3.92 -19.25 -10.57
C LEU A 118 -5.28 -19.06 -9.89
N ILE A 119 -5.95 -20.18 -9.60
CA ILE A 119 -7.13 -20.20 -8.72
C ILE A 119 -6.67 -20.64 -7.32
N GLY A 120 -6.71 -19.70 -6.37
CA GLY A 120 -6.23 -19.85 -5.01
C GLY A 120 -7.08 -20.75 -4.12
N ASN A 121 -6.56 -21.11 -2.95
CA ASN A 121 -7.25 -21.97 -1.97
C ASN A 121 -8.46 -21.31 -1.31
N GLY A 122 -8.57 -19.98 -1.38
CA GLY A 122 -9.72 -19.27 -0.84
C GLY A 122 -10.97 -19.39 -1.73
N VAL A 123 -10.82 -19.76 -3.01
CA VAL A 123 -11.92 -19.86 -3.99
C VAL A 123 -12.76 -21.13 -3.78
N VAL A 124 -14.06 -21.03 -4.07
CA VAL A 124 -14.98 -22.17 -4.23
C VAL A 124 -15.28 -22.39 -5.72
N ILE A 125 -15.12 -23.62 -6.20
CA ILE A 125 -15.05 -23.96 -7.63
C ILE A 125 -16.22 -24.85 -8.02
N HIS A 126 -17.07 -24.37 -8.93
CA HIS A 126 -18.03 -25.21 -9.65
C HIS A 126 -17.36 -25.75 -10.92
N LEU A 127 -16.98 -27.02 -10.94
CA LEU A 127 -16.23 -27.61 -12.05
C LEU A 127 -17.00 -27.60 -13.39
N PRO A 128 -18.30 -27.97 -13.46
CA PRO A 128 -19.06 -27.84 -14.70
C PRO A 128 -19.07 -26.40 -15.23
N GLY A 129 -19.25 -25.41 -14.33
CA GLY A 129 -19.25 -24.00 -14.69
C GLY A 129 -17.89 -23.51 -15.21
N LEU A 130 -16.79 -23.99 -14.62
CA LEU A 130 -15.43 -23.69 -15.10
C LEU A 130 -15.21 -24.19 -16.53
N PHE A 131 -15.54 -25.45 -16.82
CA PHE A 131 -15.36 -26.00 -18.17
C PHE A 131 -16.29 -25.34 -19.20
N GLN A 132 -17.53 -25.03 -18.82
CA GLN A 132 -18.43 -24.25 -19.68
C GLN A 132 -17.89 -22.85 -19.96
N GLU A 133 -17.24 -22.21 -18.99
CA GLU A 133 -16.60 -20.90 -19.16
C GLU A 133 -15.42 -20.97 -20.13
N ILE A 134 -14.59 -22.01 -20.04
CA ILE A 134 -13.48 -22.27 -20.97
C ILE A 134 -14.00 -22.45 -22.40
N GLU A 135 -15.01 -23.30 -22.57
CA GLU A 135 -15.62 -23.61 -23.87
C GLU A 135 -16.27 -22.37 -24.51
N LYS A 136 -17.09 -21.63 -23.75
CA LYS A 136 -17.77 -20.41 -24.24
C LYS A 136 -16.80 -19.31 -24.68
N ASN A 137 -15.63 -19.25 -24.06
CA ASN A 137 -14.59 -18.29 -24.42
C ASN A 137 -13.67 -18.80 -25.53
N GLU A 138 -13.82 -20.07 -25.96
CA GLU A 138 -13.00 -20.78 -26.94
C GLU A 138 -11.50 -20.57 -26.65
N LEU A 139 -11.10 -20.80 -25.40
CA LEU A 139 -9.71 -20.65 -24.99
C LEU A 139 -8.87 -21.78 -25.57
N SER A 140 -7.65 -21.46 -26.02
CA SER A 140 -6.65 -22.42 -26.50
C SER A 140 -5.35 -22.29 -25.72
N GLY A 141 -4.62 -23.40 -25.55
CA GLY A 141 -3.36 -23.45 -24.81
C GLY A 141 -3.47 -22.95 -23.37
N TRP A 142 -4.65 -23.08 -22.77
CA TRP A 142 -4.93 -22.63 -21.40
C TRP A 142 -4.52 -23.71 -20.40
N GLU A 143 -4.49 -24.97 -20.82
CA GLU A 143 -4.14 -26.15 -20.03
C GLU A 143 -2.74 -26.01 -19.42
N ASP A 144 -1.79 -25.49 -20.21
CA ASP A 144 -0.42 -25.26 -19.77
C ASP A 144 -0.27 -24.09 -18.79
N ARG A 145 -1.31 -23.23 -18.67
CA ARG A 145 -1.23 -21.95 -17.95
C ARG A 145 -2.17 -21.85 -16.76
N LEU A 146 -3.27 -22.58 -16.76
CA LEU A 146 -4.21 -22.62 -15.65
C LEU A 146 -3.68 -23.53 -14.55
N ARG A 147 -3.63 -23.01 -13.32
CA ARG A 147 -3.28 -23.74 -12.11
C ARG A 147 -4.37 -23.59 -11.07
N ILE A 148 -4.74 -24.70 -10.45
CA ILE A 148 -5.85 -24.75 -9.48
C ILE A 148 -5.31 -25.27 -8.16
N SER A 149 -5.57 -24.55 -7.07
CA SER A 149 -5.18 -25.01 -5.74
C SER A 149 -5.85 -26.34 -5.39
N THR A 150 -5.07 -27.32 -4.95
CA THR A 150 -5.58 -28.55 -4.34
C THR A 150 -6.39 -28.29 -3.07
N ARG A 151 -6.27 -27.10 -2.46
CA ARG A 151 -7.04 -26.72 -1.26
C ARG A 151 -8.30 -25.90 -1.54
N ALA A 152 -8.58 -25.55 -2.81
CA ALA A 152 -9.83 -24.93 -3.18
C ALA A 152 -11.01 -25.89 -2.93
N HIS A 153 -12.16 -25.35 -2.51
CA HIS A 153 -13.34 -26.15 -2.22
C HIS A 153 -14.21 -26.33 -3.47
N LEU A 154 -14.94 -27.44 -3.53
CA LEU A 154 -15.88 -27.73 -4.60
C LEU A 154 -17.26 -27.15 -4.30
N VAL A 155 -17.87 -26.57 -5.33
CA VAL A 155 -19.29 -26.26 -5.38
C VAL A 155 -19.97 -27.35 -6.21
N PHE A 156 -20.97 -28.01 -5.63
CA PHE A 156 -21.78 -29.02 -6.32
C PHE A 156 -23.11 -28.44 -6.77
N ASP A 157 -23.83 -29.14 -7.64
CA ASP A 157 -25.13 -28.67 -8.15
C ASP A 157 -26.17 -28.56 -7.01
N PHE A 158 -26.11 -29.45 -6.02
CA PHE A 158 -26.96 -29.35 -4.84
C PHE A 158 -26.69 -28.11 -4.00
N HIS A 159 -25.45 -27.57 -3.99
CA HIS A 159 -25.19 -26.27 -3.34
C HIS A 159 -25.94 -25.14 -4.05
N GLN A 160 -26.02 -25.17 -5.39
CA GLN A 160 -26.77 -24.18 -6.16
C GLN A 160 -28.27 -24.29 -5.91
N ALA A 161 -28.80 -25.52 -5.90
CA ALA A 161 -30.19 -25.78 -5.58
C ALA A 161 -30.56 -25.31 -4.16
N LEU A 162 -29.69 -25.59 -3.18
CA LEU A 162 -29.87 -25.15 -1.79
C LEU A 162 -29.86 -23.62 -1.65
N ASP A 163 -28.94 -22.94 -2.33
CA ASP A 163 -28.86 -21.47 -2.37
C ASP A 163 -30.16 -20.87 -2.94
N GLY A 164 -30.66 -21.42 -4.05
CA GLY A 164 -31.93 -21.02 -4.63
C GLY A 164 -33.13 -21.25 -3.70
N LEU A 165 -33.16 -22.38 -2.99
CA LEU A 165 -34.21 -22.70 -2.03
C LEU A 165 -34.18 -21.75 -0.82
N GLN A 166 -33.01 -21.51 -0.24
CA GLN A 166 -32.83 -20.60 0.89
C GLN A 166 -33.29 -19.18 0.56
N GLU A 167 -32.99 -18.68 -0.64
CA GLU A 167 -33.50 -17.39 -1.11
C GLU A 167 -35.02 -17.38 -1.27
N SER A 168 -35.62 -18.48 -1.74
CA SER A 168 -37.08 -18.55 -1.92
C SER A 168 -37.85 -18.59 -0.61
N ILE A 169 -37.28 -19.20 0.43
CA ILE A 169 -37.89 -19.28 1.78
C ILE A 169 -37.89 -17.91 2.47
N ARG A 170 -36.92 -17.04 2.16
CA ARG A 170 -36.74 -15.73 2.79
C ARG A 170 -37.73 -14.65 2.31
N SER A 171 -38.96 -14.99 1.93
CA SER A 171 -40.03 -14.08 1.46
C SER A 171 -39.94 -12.63 2.00
N GLY A 172 -39.46 -11.68 1.18
CA GLY A 172 -39.30 -10.25 1.54
C GLY A 172 -37.97 -9.85 2.21
N SER A 173 -37.20 -10.81 2.71
CA SER A 173 -35.85 -10.67 3.31
C SER A 173 -34.75 -11.39 2.52
N ALA A 174 -35.02 -11.69 1.24
CA ALA A 174 -34.04 -12.30 0.34
C ALA A 174 -32.77 -11.43 0.24
N LEU A 175 -31.60 -12.07 0.24
CA LEU A 175 -30.31 -11.38 0.16
C LEU A 175 -29.98 -10.95 -1.27
N GLY A 176 -30.62 -11.56 -2.27
CA GLY A 176 -30.30 -11.37 -3.67
C GLY A 176 -29.06 -12.16 -4.09
N THR A 177 -28.91 -13.41 -3.62
CA THR A 177 -27.76 -14.24 -4.01
C THR A 177 -27.78 -14.55 -5.51
N THR A 178 -26.62 -14.94 -6.05
CA THR A 178 -26.50 -15.34 -7.45
C THR A 178 -27.05 -16.74 -7.74
N LYS A 179 -27.52 -17.46 -6.70
CA LYS A 179 -27.98 -18.86 -6.78
C LYS A 179 -26.93 -19.80 -7.37
N LYS A 180 -25.65 -19.48 -7.14
CA LYS A 180 -24.49 -20.24 -7.62
C LYS A 180 -23.89 -21.15 -6.55
N GLY A 181 -24.52 -21.27 -5.38
CA GLY A 181 -24.09 -22.19 -4.33
C GLY A 181 -22.88 -21.70 -3.54
N ILE A 182 -22.56 -20.41 -3.63
CA ILE A 182 -21.38 -19.82 -2.95
C ILE A 182 -21.56 -19.87 -1.44
N GLY A 183 -22.69 -19.38 -0.93
CA GLY A 183 -22.98 -19.39 0.51
C GLY A 183 -22.96 -20.80 1.10
N PRO A 184 -23.72 -21.76 0.54
CA PRO A 184 -23.68 -23.16 0.99
C PRO A 184 -22.29 -23.81 0.93
N ALA A 185 -21.48 -23.52 -0.10
CA ALA A 185 -20.13 -24.06 -0.19
C ALA A 185 -19.19 -23.48 0.88
N TYR A 186 -19.23 -22.17 1.13
CA TYR A 186 -18.47 -21.56 2.23
C TYR A 186 -18.98 -22.02 3.60
N SER A 187 -20.29 -22.23 3.77
CA SER A 187 -20.86 -22.83 4.98
C SER A 187 -20.29 -24.23 5.23
N SER A 188 -20.23 -25.07 4.19
CA SER A 188 -19.61 -26.41 4.27
C SER A 188 -18.11 -26.34 4.58
N LYS A 189 -17.40 -25.33 4.06
CA LYS A 189 -15.99 -25.06 4.41
C LYS A 189 -15.83 -24.75 5.90
N VAL A 190 -16.66 -23.85 6.44
CA VAL A 190 -16.61 -23.43 7.85
C VAL A 190 -17.04 -24.56 8.79
N SER A 191 -18.06 -25.35 8.42
CA SER A 191 -18.49 -26.53 9.17
C SER A 191 -17.44 -27.67 9.15
N ARG A 192 -16.49 -27.60 8.21
CA ARG A 192 -15.46 -28.62 7.91
C ARG A 192 -16.01 -29.88 7.26
N SER A 193 -17.23 -29.84 6.72
CA SER A 193 -17.81 -30.94 5.94
C SER A 193 -17.46 -30.86 4.44
N GLY A 194 -17.14 -29.66 3.94
CA GLY A 194 -16.90 -29.37 2.52
C GLY A 194 -15.73 -30.15 1.90
N ILE A 195 -15.89 -30.51 0.63
CA ILE A 195 -14.92 -31.30 -0.13
C ILE A 195 -14.03 -30.38 -0.98
N ARG A 196 -12.73 -30.69 -1.06
CA ARG A 196 -11.72 -29.92 -1.79
C ARG A 196 -11.24 -30.62 -3.06
N ILE A 197 -10.57 -29.88 -3.94
CA ILE A 197 -9.93 -30.42 -5.15
C ILE A 197 -8.97 -31.57 -4.83
N GLY A 198 -8.18 -31.46 -3.75
CA GLY A 198 -7.26 -32.51 -3.32
C GLY A 198 -7.97 -33.80 -2.90
N ASP A 199 -9.18 -33.69 -2.33
CA ASP A 199 -9.98 -34.86 -1.96
C ASP A 199 -10.47 -35.59 -3.22
N LEU A 200 -10.85 -34.86 -4.27
CA LEU A 200 -11.27 -35.41 -5.56
C LEU A 200 -10.13 -36.15 -6.28
N LEU A 201 -8.91 -35.65 -6.19
CA LEU A 201 -7.75 -36.17 -6.93
C LEU A 201 -7.00 -37.30 -6.21
N GLY A 202 -7.22 -37.44 -4.90
CA GLY A 202 -6.62 -38.47 -4.05
C GLY A 202 -7.32 -39.82 -4.18
N ASP A 203 -7.59 -40.46 -3.05
CA ASP A 203 -8.36 -41.70 -3.01
C ASP A 203 -9.85 -41.42 -3.29
N PHE A 204 -10.31 -41.86 -4.47
CA PHE A 204 -11.67 -41.63 -4.91
C PHE A 204 -12.72 -42.29 -4.00
N SER A 205 -12.38 -43.39 -3.31
CA SER A 205 -13.31 -44.02 -2.36
C SER A 205 -13.59 -43.12 -1.16
N HIS A 206 -12.58 -42.34 -0.73
CA HIS A 206 -12.73 -41.35 0.33
C HIS A 206 -13.58 -40.16 -0.13
N PHE A 207 -13.36 -39.69 -1.36
CA PHE A 207 -14.22 -38.67 -1.98
C PHE A 207 -15.68 -39.12 -2.02
N GLU A 208 -15.93 -40.35 -2.49
CA GLU A 208 -17.26 -40.94 -2.57
C GLU A 208 -17.94 -41.01 -1.20
N ALA A 209 -17.26 -41.53 -0.18
CA ALA A 209 -17.80 -41.62 1.17
C ALA A 209 -18.20 -40.24 1.72
N ARG A 210 -17.36 -39.22 1.51
CA ARG A 210 -17.65 -37.84 1.95
C ARG A 210 -18.79 -37.21 1.16
N PHE A 211 -18.85 -37.44 -0.14
CA PHE A 211 -19.93 -36.94 -0.99
C PHE A 211 -21.27 -37.54 -0.57
N ARG A 212 -21.33 -38.86 -0.38
CA ARG A 212 -22.52 -39.56 0.13
C ARG A 212 -22.98 -39.00 1.48
N SER A 213 -22.04 -38.79 2.41
CA SER A 213 -22.36 -38.17 3.71
C SER A 213 -23.00 -36.80 3.55
N LEU A 214 -22.40 -35.90 2.74
CA LEU A 214 -22.96 -34.57 2.50
C LEU A 214 -24.35 -34.61 1.87
N THR A 215 -24.58 -35.51 0.92
CA THR A 215 -25.89 -35.63 0.26
C THR A 215 -26.96 -36.28 1.14
N ASN A 216 -26.59 -37.20 2.03
CA ASN A 216 -27.52 -37.85 2.95
C ASN A 216 -28.15 -36.85 3.93
N ASP A 217 -27.39 -35.84 4.37
CA ASP A 217 -27.90 -34.75 5.21
C ASP A 217 -28.94 -33.87 4.48
N LEU A 218 -28.98 -33.93 3.15
CA LEU A 218 -29.87 -33.14 2.29
C LEU A 218 -31.00 -33.95 1.66
N LYS A 219 -31.09 -35.26 1.92
CA LYS A 219 -32.04 -36.16 1.23
C LYS A 219 -33.51 -35.77 1.40
N ASP A 220 -33.86 -35.17 2.54
CA ASP A 220 -35.22 -34.73 2.86
C ASP A 220 -35.50 -33.32 2.31
N THR A 221 -34.47 -32.62 1.83
CA THR A 221 -34.55 -31.25 1.30
C THR A 221 -34.46 -31.22 -0.23
N LEU A 222 -33.62 -32.06 -0.83
CA LEU A 222 -33.32 -32.07 -2.26
C LEU A 222 -33.24 -33.51 -2.80
N SER A 223 -33.77 -33.73 -4.00
CA SER A 223 -33.53 -34.97 -4.74
C SER A 223 -32.18 -34.87 -5.46
N ILE A 224 -31.24 -35.75 -5.11
CA ILE A 224 -29.88 -35.77 -5.66
C ILE A 224 -29.60 -37.16 -6.23
N ASN A 225 -29.25 -37.24 -7.52
CA ASN A 225 -28.77 -38.48 -8.11
C ASN A 225 -27.28 -38.68 -7.79
N VAL A 226 -27.02 -39.32 -6.67
CA VAL A 226 -25.67 -39.50 -6.12
C VAL A 226 -24.75 -40.26 -7.09
N GLU A 227 -25.22 -41.35 -7.69
CA GLU A 227 -24.40 -42.17 -8.60
C GLU A 227 -23.99 -41.40 -9.86
N ALA A 228 -24.93 -40.65 -10.45
CA ALA A 228 -24.64 -39.84 -11.63
C ALA A 228 -23.62 -38.73 -11.33
N GLU A 229 -23.74 -38.07 -10.18
CA GLU A 229 -22.75 -37.07 -9.75
C GLU A 229 -21.37 -37.69 -9.53
N LEU A 230 -21.27 -38.83 -8.82
CA LEU A 230 -20.00 -39.51 -8.60
C LEU A 230 -19.33 -39.91 -9.93
N ALA A 231 -20.08 -40.48 -10.88
CA ALA A 231 -19.57 -40.80 -12.20
C ALA A 231 -19.03 -39.55 -12.93
N ARG A 232 -19.80 -38.45 -12.91
CA ARG A 232 -19.41 -37.17 -13.52
C ARG A 232 -18.14 -36.58 -12.89
N TYR A 233 -18.01 -36.61 -11.56
CA TYR A 233 -16.84 -36.09 -10.87
C TYR A 233 -15.60 -36.96 -11.08
N LYS A 234 -15.76 -38.26 -11.31
CA LYS A 234 -14.65 -39.14 -11.70
C LYS A 234 -14.02 -38.71 -13.03
N GLU A 235 -14.83 -38.31 -14.02
CA GLU A 235 -14.31 -37.76 -15.27
C GLU A 235 -13.64 -36.40 -15.08
N PHE A 236 -14.20 -35.53 -14.23
CA PHE A 236 -13.56 -34.25 -13.92
C PHE A 236 -12.24 -34.41 -13.18
N ALA A 237 -12.07 -35.44 -12.35
CA ALA A 237 -10.81 -35.71 -11.67
C ALA A 237 -9.66 -35.86 -12.68
N GLU A 238 -9.87 -36.60 -13.77
CA GLU A 238 -8.87 -36.79 -14.82
C GLU A 238 -8.54 -35.49 -15.56
N LYS A 239 -9.55 -34.67 -15.85
CA LYS A 239 -9.35 -33.35 -16.50
C LYS A 239 -8.64 -32.33 -15.60
N ILE A 240 -8.87 -32.38 -14.29
CA ILE A 240 -8.31 -31.43 -13.31
C ILE A 240 -6.92 -31.82 -12.84
N ARG A 241 -6.59 -33.12 -12.82
CA ARG A 241 -5.30 -33.65 -12.37
C ARG A 241 -4.08 -32.88 -12.93
N PRO A 242 -3.96 -32.59 -14.25
CA PRO A 242 -2.81 -31.84 -14.77
C PRO A 242 -2.78 -30.35 -14.38
N LEU A 243 -3.91 -29.79 -13.95
CA LEU A 243 -4.05 -28.38 -13.60
C LEU A 243 -3.81 -28.12 -12.11
N ALA A 244 -3.94 -29.15 -11.27
CA ALA A 244 -3.93 -29.02 -9.83
C ALA A 244 -2.53 -28.86 -9.26
N VAL A 245 -2.35 -27.91 -8.33
CA VAL A 245 -1.07 -27.62 -7.67
C VAL A 245 -1.23 -27.35 -6.18
N GLU A 246 -0.16 -27.61 -5.42
CA GLU A 246 0.01 -27.02 -4.10
C GLU A 246 0.28 -25.52 -4.28
N SER A 247 -0.79 -24.71 -4.18
CA SER A 247 -0.77 -23.31 -4.62
C SER A 247 0.14 -22.40 -3.80
N VAL A 248 0.39 -22.71 -2.53
CA VAL A 248 1.17 -21.86 -1.63
C VAL A 248 2.64 -21.90 -2.05
N SER A 249 3.25 -23.08 -2.11
CA SER A 249 4.63 -23.25 -2.56
C SER A 249 4.81 -22.82 -4.01
N PHE A 250 3.81 -23.07 -4.87
CA PHE A 250 3.80 -22.59 -6.24
C PHE A 250 3.93 -21.05 -6.30
N LEU A 251 3.06 -20.34 -5.58
CA LEU A 251 3.05 -18.88 -5.60
C LEU A 251 4.29 -18.28 -4.92
N HIS A 252 4.72 -18.84 -3.78
CA HIS A 252 5.95 -18.41 -3.09
C HIS A 252 7.20 -18.61 -3.94
N LYS A 253 7.27 -19.69 -4.73
CA LYS A 253 8.33 -19.87 -5.72
C LYS A 253 8.31 -18.76 -6.75
N MET A 254 7.15 -18.42 -7.32
CA MET A 254 7.04 -17.32 -8.28
C MET A 254 7.47 -15.98 -7.66
N VAL A 255 7.07 -15.69 -6.42
CA VAL A 255 7.51 -14.50 -5.68
C VAL A 255 9.03 -14.48 -5.55
N LYS A 256 9.63 -15.60 -5.08
CA LYS A 256 11.08 -15.75 -4.93
C LYS A 256 11.84 -15.56 -6.24
N ASP A 257 11.30 -16.09 -7.33
CA ASP A 257 11.88 -16.01 -8.68
C ASP A 257 11.70 -14.62 -9.33
N GLY A 258 11.23 -13.61 -8.58
CA GLY A 258 11.09 -12.23 -9.07
C GLY A 258 9.95 -12.03 -10.06
N LYS A 259 8.98 -12.95 -10.12
CA LYS A 259 7.84 -12.88 -11.05
C LYS A 259 6.85 -11.80 -10.64
N LYS A 260 6.31 -11.09 -11.63
CA LYS A 260 5.27 -10.07 -11.44
C LYS A 260 3.91 -10.75 -11.32
N ILE A 261 3.28 -10.57 -10.17
CA ILE A 261 2.02 -11.23 -9.82
C ILE A 261 0.96 -10.18 -9.55
N LEU A 262 -0.18 -10.34 -10.21
CA LEU A 262 -1.38 -9.52 -10.02
C LEU A 262 -2.47 -10.36 -9.36
N ILE A 263 -3.04 -9.84 -8.28
CA ILE A 263 -4.18 -10.45 -7.60
C ILE A 263 -5.46 -9.77 -8.06
N GLU A 264 -6.33 -10.56 -8.68
CA GLU A 264 -7.65 -10.15 -9.13
C GLU A 264 -8.66 -10.38 -7.99
N GLY A 265 -9.18 -9.31 -7.39
CA GLY A 265 -10.26 -9.40 -6.40
C GLY A 265 -11.62 -9.68 -7.06
N ALA A 266 -12.36 -10.65 -6.54
CA ALA A 266 -13.76 -10.86 -6.89
C ALA A 266 -14.70 -9.97 -6.04
N ASN A 267 -15.91 -9.67 -6.53
CA ASN A 267 -16.87 -8.82 -5.81
C ASN A 267 -16.23 -7.49 -5.34
N ALA A 268 -16.61 -6.94 -4.20
CA ALA A 268 -16.07 -5.68 -3.71
C ALA A 268 -16.15 -5.60 -2.19
N SER A 269 -15.44 -4.65 -1.59
CA SER A 269 -15.28 -4.56 -0.14
C SER A 269 -16.59 -4.32 0.61
N MET A 270 -17.58 -3.61 0.04
CA MET A 270 -18.88 -3.47 0.72
C MET A 270 -19.77 -4.72 0.61
N LEU A 271 -19.32 -5.75 -0.12
CA LEU A 271 -19.92 -7.09 -0.15
C LEU A 271 -19.10 -8.09 0.68
N ASP A 272 -18.09 -7.64 1.42
CA ASP A 272 -17.30 -8.50 2.31
C ASP A 272 -18.15 -9.06 3.45
N ILE A 273 -17.91 -10.31 3.85
CA ILE A 273 -18.68 -10.99 4.89
C ILE A 273 -18.59 -10.33 6.27
N ASP A 274 -17.45 -9.69 6.59
CA ASP A 274 -17.19 -9.07 7.88
C ASP A 274 -17.38 -7.55 7.83
N PHE A 275 -16.92 -6.92 6.75
CA PHE A 275 -16.84 -5.45 6.63
C PHE A 275 -17.88 -4.85 5.68
N GLY A 276 -18.65 -5.67 4.98
CA GLY A 276 -19.70 -5.20 4.09
C GLY A 276 -20.99 -4.83 4.82
N THR A 277 -22.02 -4.53 4.05
CA THR A 277 -23.37 -4.25 4.58
C THR A 277 -24.10 -5.51 5.01
N TYR A 278 -23.60 -6.19 6.05
CA TYR A 278 -24.18 -7.43 6.54
C TYR A 278 -25.66 -7.26 6.95
N PRO A 279 -26.57 -8.17 6.58
CA PRO A 279 -26.33 -9.48 5.94
C PRO A 279 -26.31 -9.48 4.41
N PHE A 280 -26.43 -8.33 3.75
CA PHE A 280 -26.51 -8.20 2.28
C PHE A 280 -25.12 -8.21 1.63
N VAL A 281 -24.39 -9.29 1.88
CA VAL A 281 -22.97 -9.48 1.52
C VAL A 281 -22.77 -10.85 0.89
N THR A 282 -21.57 -11.08 0.36
CA THR A 282 -21.17 -12.43 -0.05
C THR A 282 -20.59 -13.20 1.13
N SER A 283 -20.29 -14.49 0.95
CA SER A 283 -19.82 -15.38 2.02
C SER A 283 -18.30 -15.52 2.06
N SER A 284 -17.57 -14.56 1.50
CA SER A 284 -16.11 -14.55 1.42
C SER A 284 -15.54 -13.18 1.74
N ASN A 285 -14.26 -13.15 2.11
CA ASN A 285 -13.54 -11.92 2.35
C ASN A 285 -13.09 -11.28 1.03
N CYS A 286 -13.70 -10.15 0.67
CA CYS A 286 -13.42 -9.33 -0.52
C CYS A 286 -12.46 -8.17 -0.24
N VAL A 287 -11.83 -8.16 0.93
CA VAL A 287 -10.80 -7.20 1.35
C VAL A 287 -9.40 -7.80 1.31
N ILE A 288 -8.38 -6.99 1.60
CA ILE A 288 -6.96 -7.39 1.54
C ILE A 288 -6.63 -8.63 2.38
N GLY A 289 -7.30 -8.81 3.52
CA GLY A 289 -7.15 -10.02 4.34
C GLY A 289 -7.49 -11.32 3.59
N GLY A 290 -8.46 -11.25 2.67
CA GLY A 290 -8.84 -12.36 1.79
C GLY A 290 -7.76 -12.74 0.77
N VAL A 291 -6.87 -11.81 0.41
CA VAL A 291 -5.69 -12.10 -0.42
C VAL A 291 -4.72 -12.99 0.34
N CYS A 292 -4.42 -12.62 1.59
CA CYS A 292 -3.50 -13.37 2.44
C CYS A 292 -4.02 -14.80 2.69
N THR A 293 -5.26 -14.93 3.18
CA THR A 293 -5.85 -16.24 3.52
C THR A 293 -6.17 -17.08 2.29
N GLY A 294 -6.51 -16.43 1.17
CA GLY A 294 -6.91 -17.09 -0.07
C GLY A 294 -5.77 -17.60 -0.94
N LEU A 295 -4.54 -17.12 -0.70
CA LEU A 295 -3.34 -17.50 -1.47
C LEU A 295 -2.17 -17.99 -0.60
N GLY A 296 -2.28 -17.90 0.72
CA GLY A 296 -1.19 -18.23 1.64
C GLY A 296 -0.04 -17.22 1.57
N LEU A 297 -0.33 -15.96 1.25
CA LEU A 297 0.66 -14.88 1.23
C LEU A 297 0.73 -14.20 2.59
N PRO A 298 1.94 -14.00 3.15
CA PRO A 298 2.11 -13.18 4.34
C PRO A 298 1.92 -11.69 4.00
N PRO A 299 1.38 -10.86 4.92
CA PRO A 299 1.13 -9.44 4.67
C PRO A 299 2.32 -8.63 4.09
N PRO A 300 3.59 -8.86 4.49
CA PRO A 300 4.73 -8.15 3.91
C PRO A 300 4.95 -8.33 2.40
N HIS A 301 4.42 -9.39 1.79
CA HIS A 301 4.48 -9.60 0.33
C HIS A 301 3.46 -8.77 -0.44
N ILE A 302 2.52 -8.10 0.23
CA ILE A 302 1.57 -7.21 -0.42
C ILE A 302 2.27 -5.88 -0.76
N GLY A 303 2.24 -5.51 -2.04
CA GLY A 303 2.77 -4.27 -2.58
C GLY A 303 1.68 -3.25 -2.80
N GLU A 304 1.57 -2.77 -4.04
CA GLU A 304 0.56 -1.81 -4.44
C GLU A 304 -0.85 -2.44 -4.40
N ILE A 305 -1.77 -1.72 -3.77
CA ILE A 305 -3.19 -2.08 -3.66
C ILE A 305 -3.98 -1.00 -4.37
N TYR A 306 -4.65 -1.37 -5.46
CA TYR A 306 -5.44 -0.46 -6.27
C TYR A 306 -6.93 -0.66 -5.99
N GLY A 307 -7.56 0.36 -5.43
CA GLY A 307 -9.00 0.40 -5.23
C GLY A 307 -9.72 0.87 -6.49
N VAL A 308 -10.66 0.09 -7.00
CA VAL A 308 -11.46 0.48 -8.16
C VAL A 308 -12.73 1.13 -7.66
N VAL A 309 -12.92 2.39 -8.04
CA VAL A 309 -14.01 3.26 -7.60
C VAL A 309 -14.75 3.71 -8.84
N LYS A 310 -16.06 3.50 -8.91
CA LYS A 310 -16.88 4.11 -9.95
C LYS A 310 -17.18 5.56 -9.57
N ALA A 311 -17.23 6.47 -10.54
CA ALA A 311 -17.50 7.90 -10.33
C ALA A 311 -18.89 8.21 -9.73
N TYR A 312 -19.72 7.19 -9.54
CA TYR A 312 -20.99 7.21 -8.85
C TYR A 312 -21.18 5.84 -8.22
N THR A 313 -22.13 5.68 -7.30
CA THR A 313 -22.34 4.41 -6.60
C THR A 313 -23.46 3.63 -7.27
N THR A 314 -23.32 2.29 -7.26
CA THR A 314 -24.37 1.38 -7.71
C THR A 314 -24.50 0.23 -6.75
N ARG A 315 -25.74 -0.23 -6.52
CA ARG A 315 -26.01 -1.42 -5.70
C ARG A 315 -26.98 -2.35 -6.40
N VAL A 316 -26.64 -3.63 -6.41
CA VAL A 316 -27.52 -4.72 -6.86
C VAL A 316 -28.17 -5.35 -5.64
N GLY A 317 -29.47 -5.63 -5.70
CA GLY A 317 -30.17 -6.28 -4.59
C GLY A 317 -30.81 -5.31 -3.61
N THR A 318 -31.23 -5.89 -2.49
CA THR A 318 -31.92 -5.24 -1.36
C THR A 318 -30.91 -4.58 -0.41
N GLY A 319 -31.44 -3.78 0.53
CA GLY A 319 -30.73 -3.12 1.63
C GLY A 319 -30.39 -1.65 1.39
N THR A 320 -29.92 -0.96 2.42
CA THR A 320 -29.90 0.51 2.44
C THR A 320 -28.83 1.15 1.58
N PHE A 321 -29.19 2.25 0.92
CA PHE A 321 -28.28 2.96 0.03
C PHE A 321 -28.35 4.46 0.33
N PRO A 322 -27.47 4.99 1.21
CA PRO A 322 -27.56 6.36 1.71
C PRO A 322 -27.58 7.43 0.62
N THR A 323 -26.83 7.21 -0.45
CA THR A 323 -26.68 8.14 -1.58
C THR A 323 -27.58 7.81 -2.78
N GLU A 324 -28.58 6.94 -2.60
CA GLU A 324 -29.50 6.51 -3.66
C GLU A 324 -30.28 7.68 -4.27
N LEU A 325 -30.42 7.67 -5.58
CA LEU A 325 -31.18 8.65 -6.34
C LEU A 325 -32.45 8.01 -6.90
N LEU A 326 -33.60 8.45 -6.38
CA LEU A 326 -34.93 8.03 -6.82
C LEU A 326 -35.57 9.05 -7.78
N ASN A 327 -34.74 9.84 -8.47
CA ASN A 327 -35.15 10.91 -9.38
C ASN A 327 -34.58 10.69 -10.79
N ASP A 328 -34.83 11.63 -11.69
CA ASP A 328 -34.41 11.55 -13.10
C ASP A 328 -32.88 11.46 -13.26
N ILE A 329 -32.10 11.98 -12.32
CA ILE A 329 -30.63 11.82 -12.33
C ILE A 329 -30.26 10.36 -12.06
N GLY A 330 -30.93 9.70 -11.13
CA GLY A 330 -30.74 8.27 -10.87
C GLY A 330 -31.03 7.42 -12.11
N VAL A 331 -32.13 7.72 -12.81
CA VAL A 331 -32.50 7.08 -14.09
C VAL A 331 -31.44 7.38 -15.16
N TYR A 332 -31.01 8.63 -15.27
CA TYR A 332 -29.96 9.04 -16.19
C TYR A 332 -28.66 8.26 -15.97
N LEU A 333 -28.18 8.14 -14.73
CA LEU A 333 -26.98 7.37 -14.40
C LEU A 333 -27.16 5.88 -14.73
N GLN A 334 -28.34 5.33 -14.49
CA GLN A 334 -28.65 3.93 -14.78
C GLN A 334 -28.63 3.64 -16.28
N GLU A 335 -29.39 4.40 -17.07
CA GLU A 335 -29.48 4.25 -18.52
C GLU A 335 -28.14 4.53 -19.18
N LYS A 336 -27.59 5.71 -18.88
CA LYS A 336 -26.33 6.11 -19.45
C LYS A 336 -25.25 5.17 -19.01
N GLY A 337 -25.17 4.69 -17.78
CA GLY A 337 -24.15 3.77 -17.31
C GLY A 337 -24.30 2.31 -17.77
N HIS A 338 -25.39 1.96 -18.45
CA HIS A 338 -25.85 0.58 -18.70
C HIS A 338 -25.84 -0.25 -17.43
N GLU A 339 -26.46 0.27 -16.37
CA GLU A 339 -26.47 -0.36 -15.05
C GLU A 339 -27.55 -1.43 -14.93
N PHE A 340 -27.34 -2.49 -15.72
CA PHE A 340 -28.15 -3.70 -15.75
C PHE A 340 -27.23 -4.91 -15.55
N GLY A 341 -27.70 -5.90 -14.79
CA GLY A 341 -26.98 -7.16 -14.62
C GLY A 341 -26.84 -7.88 -15.95
N THR A 342 -25.61 -8.27 -16.32
CA THR A 342 -25.33 -8.93 -17.62
C THR A 342 -26.00 -10.30 -17.74
N THR A 343 -26.15 -11.01 -16.63
CA THR A 343 -26.75 -12.36 -16.61
C THR A 343 -28.24 -12.33 -16.26
N THR A 344 -28.65 -11.46 -15.34
CA THR A 344 -30.02 -11.43 -14.79
C THR A 344 -30.90 -10.36 -15.42
N GLY A 345 -30.33 -9.39 -16.13
CA GLY A 345 -31.04 -8.21 -16.63
C GLY A 345 -31.52 -7.25 -15.53
N ARG A 346 -31.23 -7.53 -14.24
CA ARG A 346 -31.75 -6.77 -13.11
C ARG A 346 -31.19 -5.34 -13.14
N GLN A 347 -32.08 -4.36 -13.07
CA GLN A 347 -31.74 -2.95 -12.89
C GLN A 347 -30.95 -2.76 -11.59
N ARG A 348 -29.86 -1.99 -11.66
CA ARG A 348 -29.09 -1.59 -10.48
C ARG A 348 -29.57 -0.23 -10.00
N ARG A 349 -29.66 -0.08 -8.68
CA ARG A 349 -29.92 1.21 -8.05
C ARG A 349 -28.69 2.09 -8.21
N CYS A 350 -28.88 3.38 -8.48
CA CYS A 350 -27.79 4.32 -8.73
C CYS A 350 -27.85 5.49 -7.74
N GLY A 351 -26.68 6.00 -7.37
CA GLY A 351 -26.54 7.06 -6.38
C GLY A 351 -25.27 7.87 -6.57
N TRP A 352 -25.14 8.97 -5.84
CA TRP A 352 -23.93 9.80 -5.89
C TRP A 352 -22.69 9.07 -5.34
N LEU A 353 -21.50 9.56 -5.68
CA LEU A 353 -20.27 9.04 -5.07
C LEU A 353 -20.30 9.25 -3.54
N ASP A 354 -19.85 8.24 -2.80
CA ASP A 354 -19.89 8.17 -1.35
C ASP A 354 -18.48 8.11 -0.78
N ILE A 355 -17.99 9.25 -0.27
CA ILE A 355 -16.66 9.38 0.32
C ILE A 355 -16.53 8.58 1.62
N PRO A 356 -17.50 8.62 2.58
CA PRO A 356 -17.41 7.83 3.80
C PRO A 356 -17.16 6.35 3.53
N MET A 357 -17.85 5.78 2.53
CA MET A 357 -17.67 4.39 2.10
C MET A 357 -16.27 4.12 1.56
N ILE A 358 -15.78 4.93 0.61
CA ILE A 358 -14.47 4.65 0.01
C ILE A 358 -13.30 4.96 0.98
N ARG A 359 -13.49 5.88 1.94
CA ARG A 359 -12.55 6.08 3.06
C ARG A 359 -12.52 4.84 3.96
N TYR A 360 -13.68 4.32 4.33
CA TYR A 360 -13.81 3.10 5.14
C TYR A 360 -13.18 1.88 4.47
N THR A 361 -13.51 1.61 3.21
CA THR A 361 -12.91 0.47 2.49
C THR A 361 -11.42 0.65 2.25
N SER A 362 -10.94 1.88 2.10
CA SER A 362 -9.50 2.16 2.00
C SER A 362 -8.75 2.00 3.31
N LEU A 363 -9.39 2.29 4.45
CA LEU A 363 -8.83 2.04 5.77
C LEU A 363 -8.58 0.54 5.99
N ILE A 364 -9.52 -0.30 5.56
CA ILE A 364 -9.40 -1.76 5.67
C ILE A 364 -8.34 -2.30 4.70
N ASN A 365 -8.35 -1.83 3.45
CA ASN A 365 -7.53 -2.40 2.40
C ASN A 365 -6.11 -1.84 2.35
N GLY A 366 -5.86 -0.62 2.85
CA GLY A 366 -4.58 0.07 2.66
C GLY A 366 -4.37 0.51 1.21
N CYS A 367 -5.42 1.02 0.53
CA CYS A 367 -5.37 1.43 -0.87
C CYS A 367 -4.24 2.45 -1.12
N THR A 368 -3.36 2.12 -2.06
CA THR A 368 -2.23 2.96 -2.48
C THR A 368 -2.61 3.98 -3.55
N ALA A 369 -3.58 3.64 -4.39
CA ALA A 369 -4.15 4.50 -5.43
C ALA A 369 -5.54 4.01 -5.83
N PHE A 370 -6.31 4.88 -6.46
CA PHE A 370 -7.58 4.55 -7.07
C PHE A 370 -7.51 4.47 -8.59
N ALA A 371 -8.34 3.59 -9.14
CA ALA A 371 -8.80 3.65 -10.51
C ALA A 371 -10.25 4.11 -10.53
N LEU A 372 -10.47 5.36 -10.93
CA LEU A 372 -11.79 5.97 -11.07
C LEU A 372 -12.42 5.55 -12.40
N THR A 373 -13.58 4.93 -12.40
CA THR A 373 -14.20 4.41 -13.63
C THR A 373 -15.51 5.10 -13.95
N LYS A 374 -15.90 5.05 -15.23
CA LYS A 374 -17.17 5.56 -15.75
C LYS A 374 -17.38 7.06 -15.50
N LEU A 375 -16.30 7.85 -15.51
CA LEU A 375 -16.40 9.31 -15.37
C LEU A 375 -17.24 9.93 -16.50
N ASP A 376 -17.20 9.33 -17.70
CA ASP A 376 -17.98 9.73 -18.87
C ASP A 376 -19.50 9.72 -18.63
N VAL A 377 -19.99 8.91 -17.69
CA VAL A 377 -21.41 8.82 -17.35
C VAL A 377 -21.91 10.15 -16.81
N LEU A 378 -21.10 10.89 -16.06
CA LEU A 378 -21.50 12.17 -15.45
C LEU A 378 -21.60 13.34 -16.47
N THR A 379 -21.03 13.20 -17.66
CA THR A 379 -21.05 14.23 -18.72
C THR A 379 -22.46 14.59 -19.15
N GLY A 380 -22.84 15.85 -19.23
CA GLY A 380 -24.18 16.30 -19.62
C GLY A 380 -25.06 16.71 -18.44
N LEU A 381 -24.64 16.42 -17.21
CA LEU A 381 -25.24 16.98 -16.00
C LEU A 381 -24.76 18.42 -15.79
N ASP A 382 -25.67 19.31 -15.38
CA ASP A 382 -25.32 20.71 -15.06
C ASP A 382 -24.56 20.82 -13.73
N THR A 383 -24.88 19.93 -12.79
CA THR A 383 -24.20 19.79 -11.51
C THR A 383 -24.01 18.32 -11.16
N VAL A 384 -22.94 18.05 -10.41
CA VAL A 384 -22.63 16.71 -9.89
C VAL A 384 -22.41 16.81 -8.39
N SER A 385 -22.96 15.89 -7.62
CA SER A 385 -22.80 15.87 -6.17
C SER A 385 -21.92 14.73 -5.69
N ILE A 386 -21.25 14.96 -4.56
CA ILE A 386 -20.45 13.97 -3.83
C ILE A 386 -20.92 13.99 -2.38
N CYS A 387 -21.24 12.83 -1.83
CA CYS A 387 -21.42 12.70 -0.39
C CYS A 387 -20.06 12.71 0.28
N VAL A 388 -19.79 13.74 1.09
CA VAL A 388 -18.51 13.91 1.76
C VAL A 388 -18.50 13.23 3.13
N ASP A 389 -19.61 13.34 3.86
CA ASP A 389 -19.77 12.90 5.25
C ASP A 389 -21.22 12.43 5.48
N TYR A 390 -21.47 11.79 6.63
CA TYR A 390 -22.83 11.49 7.10
C TYR A 390 -23.18 12.38 8.30
N ASP A 391 -24.38 12.97 8.26
CA ASP A 391 -24.91 13.85 9.30
C ASP A 391 -24.04 15.09 9.60
N GLY A 392 -23.22 15.50 8.62
CA GLY A 392 -22.31 16.65 8.72
C GLY A 392 -21.05 16.41 9.56
N ASP A 393 -20.76 15.15 9.93
CA ASP A 393 -19.62 14.79 10.76
C ASP A 393 -18.57 13.98 9.97
N PRO A 394 -17.39 14.57 9.67
CA PRO A 394 -16.33 13.92 8.89
C PRO A 394 -15.54 12.83 9.62
N GLU A 395 -15.70 12.74 10.94
CA GLU A 395 -15.08 11.73 11.79
C GLU A 395 -16.06 10.62 12.19
N LYS A 396 -17.33 10.72 11.75
CA LYS A 396 -18.34 9.72 12.04
C LYS A 396 -17.91 8.36 11.46
N PRO A 397 -17.87 7.29 12.27
CA PRO A 397 -17.60 5.96 11.78
C PRO A 397 -18.61 5.53 10.72
N TYR A 398 -18.16 4.71 9.77
CA TYR A 398 -19.05 4.13 8.80
C TYR A 398 -20.08 3.22 9.50
N PRO A 399 -21.38 3.28 9.14
CA PRO A 399 -22.43 2.49 9.80
C PRO A 399 -22.13 0.99 9.80
N ALA A 400 -22.27 0.33 10.95
CA ALA A 400 -22.03 -1.10 11.09
C ALA A 400 -23.31 -1.92 10.93
N THR A 401 -24.47 -1.32 11.17
CA THR A 401 -25.78 -1.98 11.06
C THR A 401 -26.66 -1.36 9.99
N GLU A 402 -27.61 -2.14 9.48
CA GLU A 402 -28.62 -1.64 8.52
C GLU A 402 -29.46 -0.49 9.12
N GLN A 403 -29.73 -0.52 10.42
CA GLN A 403 -30.47 0.54 11.11
C GLN A 403 -29.68 1.85 11.12
N GLU A 404 -28.40 1.80 11.49
CA GLU A 404 -27.52 2.97 11.45
C GLU A 404 -27.36 3.48 10.02
N MET A 405 -27.20 2.58 9.05
CA MET A 405 -27.07 2.95 7.63
C MET A 405 -28.34 3.63 7.12
N SER A 406 -29.52 3.18 7.55
CA SER A 406 -30.82 3.76 7.19
C SER A 406 -31.06 5.11 7.85
N ALA A 407 -30.48 5.34 9.02
CA ALA A 407 -30.56 6.62 9.72
C ALA A 407 -29.54 7.65 9.22
N ALA A 408 -28.46 7.19 8.56
CA ALA A 408 -27.38 8.05 8.07
C ALA A 408 -27.87 8.99 6.96
N LYS A 409 -27.72 10.30 7.17
CA LYS A 409 -28.10 11.31 6.18
C LYS A 409 -26.87 11.79 5.40
N PRO A 410 -26.81 11.64 4.08
CA PRO A 410 -25.66 12.07 3.30
C PRO A 410 -25.53 13.60 3.30
N THR A 411 -24.35 14.10 3.68
CA THR A 411 -23.97 15.50 3.46
C THR A 411 -23.33 15.62 2.08
N LEU A 412 -24.02 16.33 1.18
CA LEU A 412 -23.57 16.50 -0.21
C LEU A 412 -22.86 17.83 -0.40
N ILE A 413 -21.74 17.80 -1.12
CA ILE A 413 -21.24 18.98 -1.82
C ILE A 413 -21.69 18.93 -3.27
N THR A 414 -21.91 20.09 -3.87
CA THR A 414 -22.33 20.21 -5.27
C THR A 414 -21.24 20.93 -6.06
N LEU A 415 -20.77 20.27 -7.12
CA LEU A 415 -19.78 20.80 -8.03
C LEU A 415 -20.45 21.10 -9.38
N PRO A 416 -19.94 22.09 -10.14
CA PRO A 416 -20.35 22.29 -11.52
C PRO A 416 -20.10 21.02 -12.35
N GLY A 417 -21.05 20.65 -13.19
CA GLY A 417 -20.89 19.55 -14.15
C GLY A 417 -20.14 19.98 -15.41
N TRP A 418 -20.11 19.11 -16.42
CA TRP A 418 -19.47 19.38 -17.71
C TRP A 418 -20.29 18.73 -18.83
N ARG A 419 -20.25 19.30 -20.02
CA ARG A 419 -20.99 18.81 -21.19
C ARG A 419 -20.09 18.30 -22.33
N ASP A 420 -18.81 18.66 -22.30
CA ASP A 420 -17.80 18.23 -23.26
C ASP A 420 -17.66 16.71 -23.29
N ASP A 421 -17.58 16.12 -24.48
CA ASP A 421 -17.32 14.69 -24.62
C ASP A 421 -15.88 14.37 -24.19
N ILE A 422 -15.76 13.52 -23.16
CA ILE A 422 -14.49 13.11 -22.58
C ILE A 422 -14.03 11.72 -23.04
N SER A 423 -14.76 11.07 -23.96
CA SER A 423 -14.47 9.70 -24.41
C SER A 423 -13.15 9.53 -25.18
N ALA A 424 -12.71 10.60 -25.86
CA ALA A 424 -11.50 10.61 -26.69
C ALA A 424 -10.24 11.10 -25.96
N ILE A 425 -10.38 11.63 -24.75
CA ILE A 425 -9.28 12.24 -23.98
C ILE A 425 -8.22 11.20 -23.63
N ARG A 426 -6.94 11.60 -23.63
CA ARG A 426 -5.80 10.71 -23.37
C ARG A 426 -4.84 11.21 -22.29
N SER A 427 -5.08 12.38 -21.72
CA SER A 427 -4.33 12.90 -20.57
C SER A 427 -5.25 13.60 -19.56
N PHE A 428 -4.78 13.79 -18.32
CA PHE A 428 -5.58 14.45 -17.28
C PHE A 428 -5.82 15.92 -17.61
N ASP A 429 -4.82 16.59 -18.17
CA ASP A 429 -4.87 18.03 -18.46
C ASP A 429 -5.84 18.37 -19.61
N GLU A 430 -6.13 17.40 -20.47
CA GLU A 430 -7.15 17.50 -21.52
C GLU A 430 -8.59 17.41 -20.99
N LEU A 431 -8.81 16.96 -19.75
CA LEU A 431 -10.15 16.90 -19.16
C LEU A 431 -10.73 18.32 -18.98
N PRO A 432 -12.05 18.50 -19.13
CA PRO A 432 -12.71 19.73 -18.73
C PRO A 432 -12.36 20.08 -17.29
N VAL A 433 -12.15 21.36 -16.99
CA VAL A 433 -11.72 21.83 -15.66
C VAL A 433 -12.65 21.31 -14.56
N ASN A 434 -13.95 21.24 -14.82
CA ASN A 434 -14.92 20.71 -13.86
C ASN A 434 -14.78 19.20 -13.62
N ALA A 435 -14.45 18.42 -14.65
CA ALA A 435 -14.14 16.99 -14.50
C ALA A 435 -12.82 16.78 -13.74
N GLN A 436 -11.80 17.62 -13.99
CA GLN A 436 -10.56 17.60 -13.20
C GLN A 436 -10.83 17.92 -11.73
N ASN A 437 -11.64 18.94 -11.45
CA ASN A 437 -12.02 19.35 -10.10
C ASN A 437 -12.79 18.24 -9.38
N TYR A 438 -13.68 17.53 -10.08
CA TYR A 438 -14.36 16.35 -9.54
C TYR A 438 -13.35 15.29 -9.05
N VAL A 439 -12.35 14.95 -9.87
CA VAL A 439 -11.31 13.98 -9.49
C VAL A 439 -10.44 14.49 -8.34
N LYS A 440 -10.01 15.75 -8.38
CA LYS A 440 -9.21 16.37 -7.31
C LYS A 440 -9.96 16.42 -5.98
N GLU A 441 -11.28 16.59 -6.01
CA GLU A 441 -12.10 16.56 -4.79
C GLU A 441 -12.10 15.16 -4.17
N ILE A 442 -12.20 14.10 -4.97
CA ILE A 442 -12.06 12.71 -4.49
C ILE A 442 -10.69 12.50 -3.83
N GLU A 443 -9.62 12.91 -4.50
CA GLU A 443 -8.25 12.79 -3.95
C GLU A 443 -8.09 13.58 -2.65
N THR A 444 -8.64 14.79 -2.60
CA THR A 444 -8.57 15.67 -1.42
C THR A 444 -9.28 15.05 -0.22
N ARG A 445 -10.47 14.50 -0.43
CA ARG A 445 -11.30 13.93 0.64
C ARG A 445 -10.82 12.58 1.13
N THR A 446 -10.15 11.81 0.27
CA THR A 446 -9.65 10.46 0.61
C THR A 446 -8.18 10.44 0.99
N ASN A 447 -7.43 11.48 0.62
CA ASN A 447 -5.97 11.52 0.68
C ASN A 447 -5.29 10.35 -0.08
N ILE A 448 -5.96 9.82 -1.10
CA ILE A 448 -5.49 8.72 -1.94
C ILE A 448 -5.48 9.21 -3.40
N PRO A 449 -4.36 9.05 -4.13
CA PRO A 449 -4.28 9.54 -5.50
C PRO A 449 -5.12 8.68 -6.45
N VAL A 450 -5.67 9.31 -7.49
CA VAL A 450 -6.33 8.64 -8.62
C VAL A 450 -5.31 8.51 -9.75
N TRP A 451 -4.87 7.28 -10.04
CA TRP A 451 -3.88 7.00 -11.09
C TRP A 451 -4.50 6.60 -12.43
N TRP A 452 -5.76 6.15 -12.42
CA TRP A 452 -6.45 5.75 -13.62
C TRP A 452 -7.82 6.39 -13.69
N ILE A 453 -8.17 6.92 -14.85
CA ILE A 453 -9.55 7.32 -15.15
C ILE A 453 -10.05 6.49 -16.33
N GLY A 454 -11.12 5.76 -16.10
CA GLY A 454 -11.77 4.88 -17.07
C GLY A 454 -12.94 5.56 -17.75
N PHE A 455 -13.00 5.47 -19.07
CA PHE A 455 -14.09 5.96 -19.91
C PHE A 455 -14.77 4.79 -20.62
N ARG A 456 -15.91 5.06 -21.26
CA ARG A 456 -16.47 4.18 -22.27
C ARG A 456 -16.02 4.61 -23.66
N ARG A 457 -15.74 3.63 -24.51
CA ARG A 457 -15.49 3.86 -25.94
C ARG A 457 -16.83 4.19 -26.62
N ALA A 458 -16.87 5.26 -27.40
CA ALA A 458 -17.81 5.36 -28.51
C ALA A 458 -17.45 4.28 -29.56
N ASN A 459 -18.44 3.66 -30.19
CA ASN A 459 -18.23 2.65 -31.23
C ASN A 459 -17.29 3.19 -32.33
N LEU A 460 -16.09 2.62 -32.47
CA LEU A 460 -15.26 2.84 -33.65
C LEU A 460 -15.73 1.88 -34.74
N SER A 461 -16.80 2.24 -35.45
CA SER A 461 -17.07 1.68 -36.77
C SER A 461 -16.15 2.37 -37.78
N ASN A 462 -15.33 1.57 -38.47
CA ASN A 462 -14.54 1.88 -39.66
C ASN A 462 -13.46 2.97 -39.51
N ASN A 463 -12.19 2.57 -39.43
CA ASN A 463 -11.13 3.20 -40.22
C ASN A 463 -9.85 2.36 -40.30
N ILE A 464 -9.20 2.50 -41.47
CA ILE A 464 -8.19 1.66 -42.10
C ILE A 464 -6.83 1.71 -41.36
N TYR A 465 -6.24 0.54 -41.10
CA TYR A 465 -4.91 0.39 -40.48
C TYR A 465 -3.80 0.55 -41.52
N ASN A 466 -2.75 1.32 -41.19
CA ASN A 466 -1.47 1.26 -41.88
C ASN A 466 -0.31 1.09 -40.87
N ASN A 467 0.64 0.25 -41.25
CA ASN A 467 1.71 -0.36 -40.46
C ASN A 467 2.71 0.65 -39.87
N SER A 468 2.88 0.68 -38.53
CA SER A 468 4.19 0.87 -37.86
C SER A 468 4.07 0.77 -36.33
N LYS A 469 4.84 -0.15 -35.73
CA LYS A 469 5.44 -0.24 -34.36
C LYS A 469 4.89 0.60 -33.16
N SER A 470 3.61 0.98 -33.09
CA SER A 470 2.97 1.70 -31.97
C SER A 470 1.86 0.91 -31.24
N HIS A 471 1.80 -0.41 -31.45
CA HIS A 471 0.61 -1.23 -31.21
C HIS A 471 0.25 -1.61 -29.75
N ILE A 472 0.69 -0.91 -28.71
CA ILE A 472 0.38 -1.31 -27.31
C ILE A 472 -0.55 -0.34 -26.57
N PHE A 473 -0.75 0.89 -27.06
CA PHE A 473 -1.58 1.90 -26.37
C PHE A 473 -2.98 2.12 -26.99
N ASN A 474 -3.26 1.53 -28.16
CA ASN A 474 -4.47 1.85 -28.93
C ASN A 474 -5.73 1.04 -28.53
N THR A 475 -5.65 0.15 -27.53
CA THR A 475 -6.75 -0.75 -27.14
C THR A 475 -7.44 -0.37 -25.82
N LEU A 476 -6.90 0.57 -25.04
CA LEU A 476 -7.32 0.77 -23.66
C LEU A 476 -8.40 1.85 -23.53
N SER A 477 -9.51 1.49 -22.89
CA SER A 477 -10.62 2.39 -22.52
C SER A 477 -10.35 3.18 -21.23
N PHE A 478 -9.09 3.21 -20.80
CA PHE A 478 -8.60 3.99 -19.68
C PHE A 478 -7.66 5.05 -20.21
N ILE A 479 -7.84 6.28 -19.75
CA ILE A 479 -6.70 7.17 -19.69
C ILE A 479 -5.82 6.62 -18.59
N VAL A 480 -4.69 6.06 -19.00
CA VAL A 480 -3.58 5.86 -18.08
C VAL A 480 -3.07 7.25 -17.75
N ILE A 481 -3.56 7.82 -16.66
CA ILE A 481 -2.88 8.95 -16.05
C ILE A 481 -1.68 8.34 -15.36
N LYS A 482 -0.65 7.99 -16.13
CA LYS A 482 0.68 7.92 -15.55
C LYS A 482 0.98 9.38 -15.20
N MET A 483 0.50 9.84 -14.04
CA MET A 483 1.11 10.97 -13.39
C MET A 483 2.55 10.54 -13.31
N SER A 484 3.42 11.13 -14.13
CA SER A 484 4.86 11.13 -13.89
C SER A 484 4.98 11.32 -12.40
N LYS A 485 5.55 10.33 -11.67
CA LYS A 485 5.71 10.30 -10.19
C LYS A 485 5.39 11.69 -9.67
N ARG A 486 4.16 11.92 -9.16
CA ARG A 486 3.57 13.27 -8.99
C ARG A 486 4.69 14.28 -8.81
N LYS A 487 4.80 15.28 -9.70
CA LYS A 487 5.34 16.57 -9.24
C LYS A 487 4.60 16.83 -7.95
N LYS A 488 5.34 16.77 -6.84
CA LYS A 488 4.81 16.85 -5.47
C LYS A 488 3.73 17.92 -5.44
N ILE A 489 2.60 17.64 -4.79
CA ILE A 489 1.61 18.68 -4.48
C ILE A 489 2.43 19.86 -3.99
N LYS A 490 2.39 20.98 -4.73
CA LYS A 490 3.20 22.13 -4.38
C LYS A 490 2.59 22.64 -3.08
N VAL A 491 3.22 22.29 -1.96
CA VAL A 491 2.82 22.79 -0.66
C VAL A 491 2.84 24.32 -0.80
N GLU A 492 1.73 24.96 -0.45
CA GLU A 492 1.72 26.42 -0.50
C GLU A 492 2.67 26.94 0.58
N PRO A 493 3.54 27.92 0.24
CA PRO A 493 4.43 28.50 1.21
C PRO A 493 3.63 29.12 2.37
N PRO A 494 4.05 28.97 3.64
CA PRO A 494 3.38 29.58 4.77
C PRO A 494 3.25 31.11 4.60
N GLN A 495 2.14 31.69 5.05
CA GLN A 495 1.96 33.13 4.97
C GLN A 495 3.11 33.86 5.69
N ASN A 496 3.64 34.91 5.06
CA ASN A 496 4.75 35.74 5.58
C ASN A 496 6.08 34.99 5.84
N TRP A 497 6.29 33.81 5.26
CA TRP A 497 7.54 33.05 5.48
C TRP A 497 8.79 33.84 5.08
N GLU A 498 8.74 34.63 3.99
CA GLU A 498 9.87 35.45 3.52
C GLU A 498 10.28 36.48 4.57
N ASN A 499 9.31 37.24 5.09
CA ASN A 499 9.55 38.22 6.16
C ASN A 499 10.12 37.54 7.42
N VAL A 500 9.58 36.38 7.80
CA VAL A 500 10.10 35.62 8.95
C VAL A 500 11.54 35.17 8.68
N PHE A 501 11.84 34.68 7.49
CA PHE A 501 13.17 34.25 7.10
C PHE A 501 14.17 35.43 7.13
N GLU A 502 13.81 36.58 6.56
CA GLU A 502 14.62 37.80 6.58
C GLU A 502 14.82 38.36 7.99
N ASN A 503 13.81 38.29 8.85
CA ASN A 503 13.94 38.67 10.25
C ASN A 503 14.95 37.76 10.97
N ILE A 504 14.92 36.44 10.72
CA ILE A 504 15.94 35.52 11.26
C ILE A 504 17.32 35.89 10.70
N ARG A 505 17.42 36.18 9.40
CA ARG A 505 18.68 36.62 8.77
C ARG A 505 19.24 37.89 9.45
N THR A 506 18.38 38.86 9.70
CA THR A 506 18.73 40.12 10.40
C THR A 506 19.18 39.85 11.84
N MET A 507 18.44 39.04 12.59
CA MET A 507 18.80 38.64 13.96
C MET A 507 20.13 37.86 14.02
N ARG A 508 20.53 37.24 12.91
CA ARG A 508 21.74 36.41 12.78
C ARG A 508 22.86 37.10 12.00
N LYS A 509 22.74 38.41 11.73
CA LYS A 509 23.72 39.20 10.95
C LYS A 509 25.14 39.12 11.52
N GLU A 510 25.28 39.14 12.85
CA GLU A 510 26.58 39.12 13.55
C GLU A 510 27.29 37.76 13.52
N ARG A 511 26.62 36.67 13.11
CA ARG A 511 27.21 35.32 12.97
C ARG A 511 28.10 34.88 14.15
N ASN A 512 27.56 34.98 15.37
CA ASN A 512 28.27 34.72 16.63
C ASN A 512 27.75 33.50 17.41
N ALA A 513 26.98 32.59 16.78
CA ALA A 513 26.57 31.33 17.42
C ALA A 513 27.69 30.27 17.31
N PRO A 514 27.67 29.24 18.16
CA PRO A 514 28.60 28.10 18.06
C PRO A 514 28.71 27.51 16.65
N VAL A 515 27.59 27.37 15.93
CA VAL A 515 27.61 26.87 14.53
C VAL A 515 28.38 27.79 13.58
N ASP A 516 28.45 29.10 13.86
CA ASP A 516 29.18 30.07 13.02
C ASP A 516 30.66 30.14 13.34
N THR A 517 31.04 29.92 14.59
CA THR A 517 32.42 30.10 15.06
C THR A 517 33.22 28.80 14.98
N VAL A 518 32.61 27.69 15.38
CA VAL A 518 33.25 26.37 15.52
C VAL A 518 32.50 25.24 14.81
N GLY A 519 31.46 25.57 14.04
CA GLY A 519 30.66 24.59 13.30
C GLY A 519 31.42 23.87 12.18
N CYS A 520 30.82 22.78 11.68
CA CYS A 520 31.44 21.86 10.72
C CYS A 520 31.89 22.54 9.41
N GLU A 521 31.23 23.63 8.99
CA GLU A 521 31.54 24.38 7.77
C GLU A 521 32.89 25.12 7.82
N LYS A 522 33.43 25.37 9.02
CA LYS A 522 34.71 26.09 9.20
C LYS A 522 35.91 25.17 9.35
N VAL A 523 35.68 23.89 9.64
CA VAL A 523 36.75 22.92 9.92
C VAL A 523 37.53 22.54 8.65
N SER A 524 36.98 22.81 7.46
CA SER A 524 37.55 22.39 6.17
C SER A 524 38.51 23.39 5.50
N LYS A 525 38.71 24.62 6.00
CA LYS A 525 39.27 25.69 5.15
C LYS A 525 40.81 25.76 4.98
N GLU A 526 41.60 24.91 5.62
CA GLU A 526 43.07 25.04 5.63
C GLU A 526 43.79 23.69 5.39
N VAL A 527 43.65 23.11 4.18
CA VAL A 527 44.41 21.91 3.78
C VAL A 527 44.74 21.97 2.28
N ASP A 528 45.95 21.54 1.90
CA ASP A 528 46.49 21.64 0.52
C ASP A 528 45.83 20.69 -0.50
N SER A 529 44.97 19.75 -0.07
CA SER A 529 44.32 18.76 -0.93
C SER A 529 42.80 18.80 -0.77
N GLU A 530 42.07 19.00 -1.87
CA GLU A 530 40.61 19.00 -1.87
C GLU A 530 40.03 17.68 -1.34
N LYS A 531 40.67 16.54 -1.63
CA LYS A 531 40.28 15.21 -1.14
C LYS A 531 40.36 15.13 0.38
N VAL A 532 41.44 15.65 0.95
CA VAL A 532 41.61 15.69 2.41
C VAL A 532 40.62 16.68 3.04
N GLN A 533 40.38 17.81 2.40
CA GLN A 533 39.38 18.78 2.82
C GLN A 533 37.97 18.17 2.88
N ARG A 534 37.56 17.43 1.84
CA ARG A 534 36.30 16.69 1.80
C ARG A 534 36.20 15.64 2.90
N PHE A 535 37.28 14.88 3.11
CA PHE A 535 37.35 13.90 4.20
C PHE A 535 37.20 14.56 5.58
N HIS A 536 37.84 15.72 5.82
CA HIS A 536 37.69 16.47 7.08
C HIS A 536 36.26 16.92 7.31
N CYS A 537 35.55 17.33 6.26
CA CYS A 537 34.12 17.67 6.33
C CYS A 537 33.28 16.46 6.80
N LEU A 538 33.48 15.30 6.17
CA LEU A 538 32.78 14.07 6.52
C LEU A 538 33.04 13.65 7.97
N VAL A 539 34.30 13.63 8.40
CA VAL A 539 34.68 13.27 9.78
C VAL A 539 34.05 14.24 10.79
N SER A 540 34.11 15.55 10.53
CA SER A 540 33.49 16.56 11.40
C SER A 540 31.98 16.34 11.54
N LEU A 541 31.28 16.01 10.45
CA LEU A 541 29.84 15.73 10.49
C LEU A 541 29.52 14.43 11.24
N MET A 542 30.30 13.37 11.05
CA MET A 542 30.14 12.11 11.79
C MET A 542 30.30 12.32 13.31
N LEU A 543 31.30 13.12 13.70
CA LEU A 543 31.57 13.45 15.10
C LEU A 543 30.53 14.41 15.71
N SER A 544 29.89 15.27 14.91
CA SER A 544 28.89 16.25 15.37
C SER A 544 27.59 15.64 15.95
N SER A 545 27.25 14.40 15.59
CA SER A 545 26.02 13.77 16.05
C SER A 545 25.96 13.64 17.58
N GLN A 546 24.95 14.25 18.21
CA GLN A 546 24.80 14.25 19.68
C GLN A 546 26.06 14.77 20.40
N THR A 547 26.75 15.76 19.83
CA THR A 547 27.95 16.38 20.38
C THR A 547 27.89 17.88 20.17
N LYS A 548 28.34 18.67 21.14
CA LYS A 548 28.38 20.14 21.02
C LYS A 548 29.43 20.57 19.99
N ASP A 549 29.21 21.68 19.31
CA ASP A 549 30.10 22.16 18.24
C ASP A 549 31.53 22.40 18.75
N GLU A 550 31.71 22.94 19.96
CA GLU A 550 33.02 23.19 20.57
C GLU A 550 33.79 21.89 20.83
N VAL A 551 33.07 20.84 21.27
CA VAL A 551 33.64 19.52 21.56
C VAL A 551 34.07 18.84 20.27
N ASN A 552 33.23 18.93 19.24
CA ASN A 552 33.54 18.44 17.90
C ASN A 552 34.77 19.16 17.32
N HIS A 553 34.79 20.49 17.38
CA HIS A 553 35.91 21.31 16.89
C HIS A 553 37.23 20.95 17.58
N ALA A 554 37.22 20.82 18.91
CA ALA A 554 38.40 20.42 19.66
C ALA A 554 38.89 19.00 19.28
N ALA A 555 37.97 18.07 19.02
CA ALA A 555 38.30 16.73 18.53
C ALA A 555 38.91 16.77 17.13
N MET A 556 38.34 17.57 16.22
CA MET A 556 38.89 17.78 14.88
C MET A 556 40.29 18.40 14.93
N ASN A 557 40.58 19.33 15.84
CA ASN A 557 41.93 19.88 16.02
C ASN A 557 42.94 18.81 16.45
N ARG A 558 42.57 17.95 17.41
CA ARG A 558 43.43 16.84 17.85
C ARG A 558 43.70 15.82 16.74
N LEU A 559 42.68 15.47 15.95
CA LEU A 559 42.81 14.59 14.79
C LEU A 559 43.70 15.21 13.71
N ARG A 560 43.52 16.50 13.39
CA ARG A 560 44.35 17.20 12.40
C ARG A 560 45.82 17.27 12.82
N GLY A 561 46.09 17.51 14.11
CA GLY A 561 47.45 17.46 14.67
C GLY A 561 48.16 16.10 14.52
N LYS A 562 47.40 15.04 14.18
CA LYS A 562 47.91 13.68 13.89
C LYS A 562 47.89 13.31 12.40
N GLY A 563 47.65 14.27 11.50
CA GLY A 563 47.63 14.01 10.05
C GLY A 563 46.34 13.33 9.57
N LEU A 564 45.18 13.90 9.94
CA LEU A 564 43.86 13.37 9.59
C LEU A 564 43.71 13.10 8.07
N SER A 565 43.70 11.81 7.73
CA SER A 565 43.55 11.23 6.39
C SER A 565 42.92 9.84 6.51
N VAL A 566 42.43 9.26 5.40
CA VAL A 566 41.88 7.90 5.39
C VAL A 566 42.94 6.90 5.86
N GLU A 567 44.15 7.00 5.32
CA GLU A 567 45.30 6.17 5.68
C GLU A 567 45.72 6.39 7.12
N GLY A 568 45.74 7.64 7.58
CA GLY A 568 46.07 8.00 8.95
C GLY A 568 45.12 7.36 9.96
N ILE A 569 43.80 7.41 9.72
CA ILE A 569 42.80 6.76 10.58
C ILE A 569 42.92 5.24 10.58
N LEU A 570 43.18 4.62 9.42
CA LEU A 570 43.36 3.16 9.32
C LEU A 570 44.62 2.67 10.03
N SER A 571 45.70 3.47 10.00
CA SER A 571 46.98 3.15 10.65
C SER A 571 46.97 3.33 12.17
N MET A 572 46.03 4.10 12.70
CA MET A 572 45.96 4.44 14.13
C MET A 572 45.33 3.32 14.94
N GLU A 573 45.89 2.98 16.10
CA GLU A 573 45.28 2.02 17.02
C GLU A 573 43.95 2.55 17.58
N ASP A 574 42.97 1.66 17.81
CA ASP A 574 41.63 2.06 18.25
C ASP A 574 41.66 2.88 19.55
N LYS A 575 42.54 2.50 20.49
CA LYS A 575 42.74 3.22 21.75
C LYS A 575 43.31 4.64 21.55
N GLU A 576 44.19 4.83 20.57
CA GLU A 576 44.73 6.16 20.26
C GLU A 576 43.64 7.04 19.65
N LEU A 577 42.88 6.51 18.69
CA LEU A 577 41.77 7.23 18.06
C LEU A 577 40.69 7.59 19.09
N GLU A 578 40.30 6.63 19.94
CA GLU A 578 39.39 6.87 21.07
C GLU A 578 39.90 7.99 21.98
N GLY A 579 41.19 8.03 22.30
CA GLY A 579 41.79 9.10 23.10
C GLY A 579 41.65 10.49 22.45
N LEU A 580 41.82 10.58 21.13
CA LEU A 580 41.68 11.84 20.39
C LEU A 580 40.23 12.35 20.36
N ILE A 581 39.24 11.45 20.36
CA ILE A 581 37.82 11.82 20.28
C ILE A 581 37.01 11.55 21.57
N TYR A 582 37.64 11.17 22.67
CA TYR A 582 36.97 10.75 23.93
C TYR A 582 35.85 11.69 24.42
N PRO A 583 36.00 13.03 24.39
CA PRO A 583 34.94 13.94 24.83
C PRO A 583 33.68 13.94 23.94
N VAL A 584 33.77 13.38 22.73
CA VAL A 584 32.66 13.28 21.77
C VAL A 584 31.64 12.25 22.26
N GLY A 585 30.35 12.56 22.15
CA GLY A 585 29.28 11.64 22.55
C GLY A 585 29.36 10.32 21.77
N PHE A 586 29.29 9.18 22.46
CA PHE A 586 29.44 7.84 21.89
C PHE A 586 30.76 7.60 21.15
N TYR A 587 31.87 8.19 21.63
CA TYR A 587 33.19 8.14 20.98
C TYR A 587 33.62 6.73 20.54
N LYS A 588 33.46 5.68 21.37
CA LYS A 588 33.83 4.29 21.00
C LYS A 588 33.12 3.80 19.73
N ARG A 589 31.81 4.03 19.65
CA ARG A 589 31.03 3.65 18.45
C ARG A 589 31.45 4.49 17.24
N LYS A 590 31.77 5.77 17.45
CA LYS A 590 32.26 6.66 16.39
C LYS A 590 33.66 6.24 15.91
N THR A 591 34.54 5.75 16.77
CA THR A 591 35.82 5.12 16.40
C THR A 591 35.57 3.96 15.44
N THR A 592 34.70 3.02 15.81
CA THR A 592 34.34 1.87 14.94
C THR A 592 33.78 2.33 13.60
N TYR A 593 32.87 3.30 13.59
CA TYR A 593 32.28 3.82 12.35
C TYR A 593 33.30 4.55 11.48
N LEU A 594 34.17 5.38 12.06
CA LEU A 594 35.23 6.06 11.32
C LEU A 594 36.18 5.07 10.66
N LYS A 595 36.60 4.02 11.37
CA LYS A 595 37.46 2.96 10.80
C LYS A 595 36.79 2.24 9.64
N LYS A 596 35.56 1.74 9.83
CA LYS A 596 34.81 1.07 8.77
C LYS A 596 34.54 1.98 7.57
N THR A 597 34.22 3.26 7.82
CA THR A 597 34.08 4.25 6.75
C THR A 597 35.39 4.38 5.99
N CYS A 598 36.53 4.54 6.67
CA CYS A 598 37.84 4.64 6.00
C CYS A 598 38.20 3.38 5.20
N GLU A 599 37.84 2.18 5.68
CA GLU A 599 37.99 0.92 4.93
C GLU A 599 37.21 0.96 3.60
N ILE A 600 35.95 1.40 3.66
CA ILE A 600 35.09 1.56 2.47
C ILE A 600 35.66 2.62 1.53
N LEU A 601 36.05 3.79 2.05
CA LEU A 601 36.60 4.88 1.23
C LEU A 601 37.87 4.42 0.51
N LYS A 602 38.79 3.77 1.22
CA LYS A 602 40.03 3.25 0.64
C LYS A 602 39.77 2.21 -0.46
N LYS A 603 38.80 1.32 -0.24
CA LYS A 603 38.50 0.21 -1.15
C LYS A 603 37.72 0.66 -2.39
N ASP A 604 36.66 1.43 -2.19
CA ASP A 604 35.63 1.65 -3.20
C ASP A 604 35.65 3.07 -3.78
N TYR A 605 36.37 4.02 -3.16
CA TYR A 605 36.36 5.45 -3.52
C TYR A 605 37.76 6.07 -3.60
N ASP A 606 38.81 5.26 -3.79
CA ASP A 606 40.21 5.72 -3.83
C ASP A 606 40.55 6.62 -2.63
N SER A 607 40.11 6.34 -1.40
CA SER A 607 40.35 7.21 -0.23
C SER A 607 39.76 8.65 -0.34
N ASP A 608 38.86 8.91 -1.28
CA ASP A 608 38.00 10.11 -1.29
C ASP A 608 36.61 9.76 -0.73
N ILE A 609 35.77 10.75 -0.50
CA ILE A 609 34.38 10.53 -0.07
C ILE A 609 33.44 10.38 -1.28
N PRO A 610 32.28 9.70 -1.15
CA PRO A 610 31.31 9.63 -2.23
C PRO A 610 30.72 11.00 -2.58
N ASN A 611 30.30 11.16 -3.84
CA ASN A 611 29.68 12.38 -4.39
C ASN A 611 28.18 12.22 -4.68
N THR A 612 27.52 11.23 -4.06
CA THR A 612 26.06 11.03 -4.16
C THR A 612 25.47 10.80 -2.77
N ILE A 613 24.21 11.18 -2.57
CA ILE A 613 23.48 10.95 -1.30
C ILE A 613 23.34 9.45 -1.00
N ASP A 614 23.02 8.65 -2.02
CA ASP A 614 22.80 7.21 -1.85
C ASP A 614 24.07 6.49 -1.42
N ASP A 615 25.24 6.92 -1.91
CA ASP A 615 26.51 6.33 -1.51
C ASP A 615 27.01 6.85 -0.16
N LEU A 616 26.82 8.15 0.13
CA LEU A 616 27.13 8.73 1.44
C LEU A 616 26.35 8.05 2.55
N THR A 617 25.06 7.76 2.34
CA THR A 617 24.19 7.11 3.36
C THR A 617 24.47 5.62 3.56
N LYS A 618 25.28 4.98 2.69
CA LYS A 618 25.80 3.62 2.92
C LYS A 618 26.96 3.60 3.90
N LEU A 619 27.62 4.74 4.15
CA LEU A 619 28.74 4.82 5.08
C LEU A 619 28.26 4.66 6.54
N PRO A 620 28.94 3.84 7.36
CA PRO A 620 28.58 3.64 8.76
C PRO A 620 28.45 4.95 9.54
N GLY A 621 27.28 5.17 10.14
CA GLY A 621 27.01 6.35 10.97
C GLY A 621 26.66 7.62 10.19
N VAL A 622 26.58 7.58 8.86
CA VAL A 622 26.19 8.72 8.02
C VAL A 622 24.70 8.64 7.69
N GLY A 623 23.90 9.51 8.32
CA GLY A 623 22.46 9.63 8.04
C GLY A 623 22.13 10.66 6.96
N PRO A 624 20.86 10.73 6.50
CA PRO A 624 20.43 11.65 5.43
C PRO A 624 20.86 13.11 5.65
N LYS A 625 20.68 13.67 6.87
CA LYS A 625 21.15 15.02 7.23
C LYS A 625 22.62 15.23 6.86
N MET A 626 23.48 14.30 7.28
CA MET A 626 24.92 14.43 7.08
C MET A 626 25.25 14.36 5.58
N ALA A 627 24.61 13.46 4.84
CA ALA A 627 24.81 13.35 3.40
C ALA A 627 24.47 14.67 2.68
N TYR A 628 23.33 15.30 2.97
CA TYR A 628 22.99 16.60 2.37
C TYR A 628 23.98 17.72 2.72
N LEU A 629 24.43 17.77 3.98
CA LEU A 629 25.44 18.76 4.40
C LEU A 629 26.82 18.48 3.78
N VAL A 630 27.22 17.22 3.61
CA VAL A 630 28.45 16.86 2.89
C VAL A 630 28.37 17.33 1.45
N MET A 631 27.25 17.07 0.76
CA MET A 631 27.08 17.50 -0.64
C MET A 631 27.19 19.03 -0.79
N ASP A 632 26.60 19.80 0.13
CA ASP A 632 26.70 21.27 0.10
C ASP A 632 28.11 21.76 0.46
N ILE A 633 28.71 21.28 1.56
CA ILE A 633 29.97 21.82 2.08
C ILE A 633 31.19 21.30 1.31
N ALA A 634 31.23 20.00 1.02
CA ALA A 634 32.40 19.31 0.47
C ALA A 634 32.39 19.31 -1.07
N TRP A 635 31.20 19.24 -1.67
CA TRP A 635 31.03 19.18 -3.13
C TRP A 635 30.44 20.47 -3.74
N ASN A 636 30.04 21.44 -2.92
CA ASN A 636 29.36 22.67 -3.36
C ASN A 636 28.09 22.38 -4.19
N GLN A 637 27.37 21.31 -3.84
CA GLN A 637 26.16 20.84 -4.50
C GLN A 637 24.96 20.86 -3.56
N VAL A 638 24.07 21.84 -3.74
CA VAL A 638 22.84 21.99 -2.93
C VAL A 638 21.74 21.07 -3.48
N VAL A 639 21.79 19.80 -3.07
CA VAL A 639 20.85 18.75 -3.52
C VAL A 639 19.68 18.50 -2.56
N GLY A 640 19.68 19.14 -1.39
CA GLY A 640 18.60 19.06 -0.40
C GLY A 640 18.93 19.82 0.89
N ILE A 641 17.96 19.91 1.81
CA ILE A 641 18.11 20.63 3.08
C ILE A 641 18.61 19.67 4.17
N GLY A 642 19.75 19.98 4.80
CA GLY A 642 20.18 19.27 6.00
C GLY A 642 19.29 19.59 7.19
N VAL A 643 18.35 18.70 7.56
CA VAL A 643 17.45 18.92 8.71
C VAL A 643 17.95 18.21 9.95
N ASP A 644 18.11 18.97 11.03
CA ASP A 644 18.43 18.44 12.36
C ASP A 644 17.39 18.81 13.41
N THR A 645 17.68 18.54 14.68
CA THR A 645 16.74 18.81 15.77
C THR A 645 16.42 20.30 15.95
N HIS A 646 17.29 21.22 15.53
CA HIS A 646 17.01 22.66 15.53
C HIS A 646 16.11 23.02 14.36
N VAL A 647 16.52 22.66 13.14
CA VAL A 647 15.74 22.92 11.91
C VAL A 647 14.33 22.32 12.05
N HIS A 648 14.24 21.05 12.42
CA HIS A 648 12.98 20.33 12.67
C HIS A 648 12.07 21.06 13.67
N ARG A 649 12.60 21.39 14.86
CA ARG A 649 11.83 22.05 15.93
C ARG A 649 11.36 23.44 15.50
N ILE A 650 12.26 24.23 14.89
CA ILE A 650 11.97 25.61 14.52
C ILE A 650 10.96 25.65 13.38
N SER A 651 11.12 24.82 12.34
CA SER A 651 10.16 24.73 11.24
C SER A 651 8.78 24.31 11.74
N ASN A 652 8.69 23.34 12.65
CA ASN A 652 7.42 22.98 13.31
C ASN A 652 6.83 24.15 14.13
N ARG A 653 7.66 24.87 14.89
CA ARG A 653 7.21 26.00 15.74
C ARG A 653 6.76 27.21 14.91
N LEU A 654 7.41 27.46 13.77
CA LEU A 654 7.04 28.51 12.81
C LEU A 654 5.89 28.09 11.88
N LYS A 655 5.36 26.87 12.03
CA LYS A 655 4.32 26.30 11.16
C LYS A 655 4.74 26.23 9.68
N TRP A 656 6.05 26.17 9.43
CA TRP A 656 6.67 25.96 8.12
C TRP A 656 6.44 24.54 7.57
N THR A 657 5.95 23.65 8.41
CA THR A 657 5.60 22.26 8.09
C THR A 657 4.10 22.00 8.24
N GLY A 658 3.27 23.02 8.01
CA GLY A 658 1.82 22.96 8.18
C GLY A 658 1.36 23.05 9.65
N LEU A 659 0.03 23.15 9.84
CA LEU A 659 -0.59 23.32 11.16
C LEU A 659 -0.31 22.14 12.10
N SER A 660 -0.38 20.93 11.56
CA SER A 660 -0.15 19.66 12.26
C SER A 660 1.33 19.36 12.53
N GLY A 661 2.24 20.05 11.85
CA GLY A 661 3.66 19.78 11.92
C GLY A 661 4.06 18.42 11.32
N THR A 662 5.36 18.14 11.36
CA THR A 662 5.96 16.87 10.94
C THR A 662 6.54 16.14 12.14
N LYS A 663 6.51 14.79 12.11
CA LYS A 663 6.91 13.96 13.26
C LYS A 663 8.41 13.70 13.36
N ASN A 664 9.14 13.78 12.25
CA ASN A 664 10.58 13.51 12.19
C ASN A 664 11.31 14.47 11.25
N PRO A 665 12.64 14.61 11.37
CA PRO A 665 13.45 15.52 10.55
C PRO A 665 13.39 15.26 9.04
N GLU A 666 13.23 14.01 8.62
CA GLU A 666 13.20 13.64 7.20
C GLU A 666 11.89 14.08 6.53
N ASP A 667 10.77 13.97 7.24
CA ASP A 667 9.49 14.52 6.78
C ASP A 667 9.53 16.05 6.75
N THR A 668 10.16 16.70 7.73
CA THR A 668 10.39 18.15 7.69
C THR A 668 11.19 18.55 6.45
N ARG A 669 12.27 17.81 6.12
CA ARG A 669 13.08 18.09 4.93
C ARG A 669 12.22 18.06 3.67
N LYS A 670 11.51 16.94 3.47
CA LYS A 670 10.65 16.75 2.29
C LYS A 670 9.61 17.85 2.17
N TYR A 671 9.04 18.28 3.29
CA TYR A 671 8.03 19.33 3.37
C TYR A 671 8.62 20.71 3.06
N LEU A 672 9.77 21.07 3.64
CA LEU A 672 10.44 22.34 3.35
C LEU A 672 10.85 22.43 1.88
N GLU A 673 11.42 21.37 1.32
CA GLU A 673 11.83 21.32 -0.10
C GLU A 673 10.64 21.41 -1.09
N GLU A 674 9.41 21.21 -0.62
CA GLU A 674 8.21 21.31 -1.46
C GLU A 674 7.79 22.76 -1.75
N TRP A 675 8.11 23.69 -0.86
CA TRP A 675 7.66 25.08 -0.97
C TRP A 675 8.77 26.12 -0.86
N LEU A 676 9.85 25.83 -0.12
CA LEU A 676 10.96 26.76 0.07
C LEU A 676 11.81 26.82 -1.21
N PRO A 677 12.07 28.00 -1.81
CA PRO A 677 12.87 28.10 -3.01
C PRO A 677 14.31 27.60 -2.78
N GLN A 678 14.88 26.93 -3.78
CA GLN A 678 16.22 26.31 -3.68
C GLN A 678 17.33 27.31 -3.32
N SER A 679 17.17 28.59 -3.67
CA SER A 679 18.09 29.67 -3.28
C SER A 679 18.27 29.82 -1.77
N TYR A 680 17.29 29.40 -0.96
CA TYR A 680 17.33 29.47 0.50
C TYR A 680 17.86 28.19 1.15
N TRP A 681 17.94 27.07 0.42
CA TRP A 681 18.25 25.76 0.99
C TRP A 681 19.64 25.73 1.62
N LYS A 682 20.63 26.33 0.94
CA LYS A 682 22.01 26.41 1.39
C LYS A 682 22.16 27.09 2.75
N GLU A 683 21.38 28.14 3.00
CA GLU A 683 21.48 28.88 4.26
C GLU A 683 20.53 28.40 5.37
N THR A 684 19.53 27.59 5.02
CA THR A 684 18.50 27.15 5.96
C THR A 684 19.07 26.43 7.19
N ASN A 685 20.06 25.54 7.01
CA ASN A 685 20.59 24.78 8.14
C ASN A 685 21.33 25.68 9.14
N TRP A 686 22.45 26.31 8.75
CA TRP A 686 23.27 27.09 9.69
C TRP A 686 22.51 28.30 10.26
N LEU A 687 21.59 28.87 9.49
CA LEU A 687 20.75 29.97 9.95
C LEU A 687 19.83 29.54 11.10
N LEU A 688 19.06 28.46 10.91
CA LEU A 688 18.12 27.97 11.92
C LEU A 688 18.82 27.27 13.08
N VAL A 689 19.95 26.60 12.85
CA VAL A 689 20.76 26.01 13.94
C VAL A 689 21.22 27.10 14.89
N GLY A 690 21.86 28.16 14.39
CA GLY A 690 22.35 29.26 15.23
C GLY A 690 21.21 30.06 15.88
N PHE A 691 20.10 30.27 15.15
CA PHE A 691 18.89 30.84 15.73
C PHE A 691 18.34 30.00 16.88
N GLY A 692 18.37 28.67 16.74
CA GLY A 692 17.98 27.72 17.79
C GLY A 692 18.96 27.61 18.96
N GLN A 693 20.21 28.00 18.78
CA GLN A 693 21.24 28.04 19.83
C GLN A 693 21.16 29.32 20.68
N GLN A 694 20.67 30.43 20.12
CA GLN A 694 20.70 31.75 20.79
C GLN A 694 19.32 32.30 21.19
N THR A 695 18.30 32.01 20.37
CA THR A 695 16.97 32.66 20.45
C THR A 695 15.84 31.64 20.62
N CYS A 696 15.68 30.72 19.65
CA CYS A 696 14.60 29.73 19.64
C CYS A 696 15.01 28.44 20.37
N LEU A 697 15.29 28.60 21.66
CA LEU A 697 15.76 27.53 22.55
C LEU A 697 14.69 26.41 22.68
N PRO A 698 15.12 25.15 22.95
CA PRO A 698 14.20 24.04 23.23
C PRO A 698 13.30 24.32 24.44
N VAL A 699 13.87 24.88 25.50
CA VAL A 699 13.21 25.28 26.74
C VAL A 699 13.37 26.79 26.90
N ASN A 700 12.30 27.49 27.28
CA ASN A 700 12.26 28.96 27.48
C ASN A 700 12.80 29.77 26.28
N PRO A 701 12.20 29.63 25.07
CA PRO A 701 12.58 30.45 23.92
C PRO A 701 12.38 31.95 24.22
N LYS A 702 13.26 32.80 23.67
CA LYS A 702 13.24 34.26 23.90
C LYS A 702 12.17 34.96 23.04
N CYS A 703 10.91 34.53 23.14
CA CYS A 703 9.82 34.96 22.25
C CYS A 703 9.54 36.48 22.31
N SER A 704 9.75 37.12 23.47
CA SER A 704 9.48 38.56 23.66
C SER A 704 10.38 39.49 22.83
N GLY A 705 11.51 39.00 22.30
CA GLY A 705 12.40 39.73 21.39
C GLY A 705 12.62 39.03 20.05
N CYS A 706 11.76 38.04 19.73
CA CYS A 706 11.91 37.18 18.57
C CYS A 706 11.08 37.70 17.39
N LEU A 707 11.68 37.76 16.19
CA LEU A 707 11.00 38.12 14.92
C LEU A 707 10.27 39.48 14.96
N LYS A 708 10.77 40.42 15.77
CA LYS A 708 10.26 41.80 15.83
C LYS A 708 10.70 42.63 14.64
#